data_AF-A0A952B7N3-F1
#
_entry.id   AF-A0A952B7N3-F1
#
_cell.length_a   1.000
_cell.length_b   1.000
_cell.length_c   1.000
_cell.angle_alpha   90.00
_cell.angle_beta   90.00
_cell.angle_gamma   90.00
#
_symmetry.space_group_name_H-M   'P 1'
#
loop_
_entity.id
_entity.type
_entity.pdbx_description
1 polymer ?
#
loop_
_entity_poly.entity_id
_entity_poly.type
_entity_poly.pdbx_seq_one_letter_code
_entity_poly.pdbx_strand_id
1 'polypeptide(L)'
;MGQIGLSGEVGKQEMAALKTTFRLLGLGVQRNKTLMPLVVLLAVCLLGRVSGAEYGGGTGIPDDPFLIYTAEQLNEIGADSENLNKHFKLMNDIDLGGYTGEDFNIIGTSYSHRFSGVFDGNGKRIHNFTYTSKDRDYIGLFGSVGRENALVKNLGLIDVNIDAGEGQNVGSLVGNLRRATVRGCYARGGSVSGDKDVGGLVGHIQESTITDSYAAVSVSGDQSVGGLAGNNWDFTVRFGEKSTNMISNCCSTGSVSGRIDAGGLVGGNHEGKIFNCYSTGNVFTDRDSGWVHGGLVGRNFEGTITNCYSTGNVSGATDVGGLVGHNNHSGTITNCYSTGSVTGRREVGGLVGSNFDGTVNTSFWDSQASGTSNMCGEQTRGTGCDDSKGRTTTQMQTGGTFLEAGWDFVNETANGSKDVWSICEGVDSPELVWQFITGDFDGDYRVNFVDFAFFAKRWLSSDSGFLGCRGADLTNDGKVDFNDLIEFASNWLAEGIPNSTAVICLTIDDFESYNDLDSGHPESNRIFDVWSDGYENSLTNGCVVGHTNPPYAERNIVYGGEQSMPYYYNAIFKVAKAELRLSPPQNWAETGAEVLSLWFHGDSMNGVTPMSVVLNGSAAVYHNEPEATRIRIWTEWIIDLQEFMGVDFANVSSIAICLGDQSNLQAGGTGKMFFDNIRLYGPD
;
A
#
# COMPACT_ATOMS: atom_id res chain seq x y z
N MET A 1 -7.57 42.01 -39.27
CA MET A 1 -7.61 43.35 -38.66
C MET A 1 -7.83 43.16 -37.18
N GLY A 2 -6.90 43.67 -36.36
CA GLY A 2 -6.90 43.56 -34.90
C GLY A 2 -5.50 43.90 -34.38
N GLN A 3 -5.23 45.20 -34.21
CA GLN A 3 -3.99 45.70 -33.63
C GLN A 3 -3.99 45.46 -32.13
N ILE A 4 -2.92 44.84 -31.60
CA ILE A 4 -2.48 45.07 -30.23
C ILE A 4 -1.07 45.65 -30.36
N GLY A 5 -0.94 46.92 -30.00
CA GLY A 5 0.32 47.65 -30.01
C GLY A 5 1.07 47.42 -28.70
N LEU A 6 2.34 47.00 -28.80
CA LEU A 6 3.31 47.16 -27.74
C LEU A 6 4.34 48.20 -28.21
N SER A 7 4.14 49.44 -27.75
CA SER A 7 5.15 50.50 -27.79
C SER A 7 5.95 50.41 -26.49
N GLY A 8 7.21 49.99 -26.57
CA GLY A 8 8.15 50.01 -25.45
C GLY A 8 9.58 49.79 -25.93
N GLU A 9 10.53 50.51 -25.33
CA GLU A 9 11.96 50.54 -25.70
C GLU A 9 12.66 49.17 -25.71
N VAL A 10 12.04 48.13 -25.16
CA VAL A 10 12.51 46.72 -25.18
C VAL A 10 12.70 46.19 -26.62
N GLY A 11 11.81 46.53 -27.55
CA GLY A 11 11.89 46.07 -28.94
C GLY A 11 13.06 46.63 -29.74
N LYS A 12 13.73 47.70 -29.26
CA LYS A 12 14.93 48.26 -29.92
C LYS A 12 16.23 47.59 -29.49
N GLN A 13 16.30 47.05 -28.26
CA GLN A 13 17.48 46.30 -27.78
C GLN A 13 17.51 44.88 -28.33
N GLU A 14 16.37 44.19 -28.42
CA GLU A 14 16.26 42.84 -28.99
C GLU A 14 16.60 42.80 -30.49
N MET A 15 16.25 43.86 -31.23
CA MET A 15 16.56 43.98 -32.67
C MET A 15 18.05 44.31 -32.94
N ALA A 16 18.78 44.81 -31.95
CA ALA A 16 20.24 45.02 -32.03
C ALA A 16 21.02 43.74 -31.70
N ALA A 17 20.51 42.91 -30.77
CA ALA A 17 21.04 41.58 -30.48
C ALA A 17 20.90 40.65 -31.70
N LEU A 18 19.71 40.61 -32.34
CA LEU A 18 19.47 39.80 -33.54
C LEU A 18 20.41 40.15 -34.71
N LYS A 19 20.71 41.44 -34.91
CA LYS A 19 21.63 41.90 -35.97
C LYS A 19 23.09 41.51 -35.72
N THR A 20 23.47 41.33 -34.46
CA THR A 20 24.82 40.93 -34.07
C THR A 20 25.00 39.42 -34.25
N THR A 21 23.99 38.63 -33.89
CA THR A 21 23.97 37.16 -34.08
C THR A 21 23.97 36.77 -35.57
N PHE A 22 23.24 37.51 -36.43
CA PHE A 22 23.28 37.28 -37.88
C PHE A 22 24.64 37.61 -38.53
N ARG A 23 25.44 38.50 -37.94
CA ARG A 23 26.79 38.83 -38.43
C ARG A 23 27.85 37.77 -38.06
N LEU A 24 27.65 37.04 -36.97
CA LEU A 24 28.57 35.99 -36.49
C LEU A 24 28.41 34.65 -37.22
N LEU A 25 27.28 34.40 -37.88
CA LEU A 25 26.98 33.13 -38.57
C LEU A 25 27.31 33.09 -40.07
N GLY A 26 27.92 34.13 -40.65
CA GLY A 26 28.48 34.07 -42.02
C GLY A 26 27.48 33.81 -43.16
N LEU A 27 26.17 33.90 -42.93
CA LEU A 27 25.14 33.63 -43.94
C LEU A 27 24.84 34.89 -44.77
N GLY A 28 25.41 34.96 -45.97
CA GLY A 28 25.05 35.95 -46.98
C GLY A 28 23.60 35.80 -47.43
N VAL A 29 22.79 36.83 -47.19
CA VAL A 29 21.37 36.88 -47.59
C VAL A 29 21.27 36.97 -49.12
N GLN A 30 20.90 35.87 -49.78
CA GLN A 30 20.26 35.92 -51.09
C GLN A 30 18.74 35.88 -50.89
N ARG A 31 18.06 36.91 -51.41
CA ARG A 31 16.61 37.10 -51.33
C ARG A 31 15.88 35.98 -52.07
N ASN A 32 15.37 34.99 -51.35
CA ASN A 32 14.39 34.05 -51.88
C ASN A 32 13.10 34.12 -51.04
N LYS A 33 12.01 34.61 -51.67
CA LYS A 33 10.75 35.01 -50.99
C LYS A 33 9.86 33.86 -50.51
N THR A 34 10.33 32.62 -50.58
CA THR A 34 9.60 31.40 -50.16
C THR A 34 10.22 30.71 -48.93
N LEU A 35 11.42 31.09 -48.48
CA LEU A 35 12.08 30.46 -47.33
C LEU A 35 11.81 31.18 -45.98
N MET A 36 11.34 32.42 -46.05
CA MET A 36 11.19 33.30 -44.89
C MET A 36 10.03 32.94 -43.94
N PRO A 37 8.91 32.32 -44.38
CA PRO A 37 7.89 31.81 -43.46
C PRO A 37 8.35 30.55 -42.71
N LEU A 38 9.19 29.71 -43.33
CA LEU A 38 9.61 28.42 -42.77
C LEU A 38 10.66 28.57 -41.66
N VAL A 39 11.57 29.53 -41.80
CA VAL A 39 12.61 29.81 -40.79
C VAL A 39 12.05 30.58 -39.59
N VAL A 40 11.01 31.40 -39.79
CA VAL A 40 10.29 32.06 -38.68
C VAL A 40 9.39 31.06 -37.95
N LEU A 41 8.77 30.09 -38.65
CA LEU A 41 8.02 29.00 -38.00
C LEU A 41 8.95 28.07 -37.19
N LEU A 42 10.15 27.75 -37.71
CA LEU A 42 11.14 26.96 -36.96
C LEU A 42 11.74 27.72 -35.77
N ALA A 43 11.94 29.03 -35.88
CA ALA A 43 12.47 29.86 -34.79
C ALA A 43 11.43 30.18 -33.70
N VAL A 44 10.14 30.23 -34.06
CA VAL A 44 9.02 30.32 -33.09
C VAL A 44 8.79 28.99 -32.37
N CYS A 45 9.14 27.84 -32.98
CA CYS A 45 9.15 26.55 -32.27
C CYS A 45 10.38 26.34 -31.36
N LEU A 46 11.46 27.14 -31.51
CA LEU A 46 12.71 26.99 -30.76
C LEU A 46 13.01 28.13 -29.77
N LEU A 47 12.14 29.14 -29.67
CA LEU A 47 12.28 30.24 -28.73
C LEU A 47 10.97 30.47 -27.98
N GLY A 48 10.92 29.92 -26.77
CA GLY A 48 9.91 30.23 -25.76
C GLY A 48 8.72 29.29 -25.75
N ARG A 49 8.87 28.12 -25.10
CA ARG A 49 7.78 27.69 -24.20
C ARG A 49 7.68 28.81 -23.16
N VAL A 50 6.72 29.71 -23.33
CA VAL A 50 6.22 30.50 -22.21
C VAL A 50 5.72 29.46 -21.21
N SER A 51 6.29 29.42 -20.00
CA SER A 51 5.92 28.46 -18.95
C SER A 51 4.47 28.70 -18.50
N GLY A 52 3.51 28.18 -19.26
CA GLY A 52 2.27 27.69 -18.67
C GLY A 52 2.62 26.43 -17.89
N ALA A 53 2.04 26.25 -16.70
CA ALA A 53 2.32 25.08 -15.87
C ALA A 53 2.04 23.80 -16.68
N GLU A 54 3.06 22.93 -16.80
CA GLU A 54 2.99 21.60 -17.45
C GLU A 54 1.94 20.70 -16.77
N TYR A 55 1.72 20.95 -15.48
CA TYR A 55 0.81 20.25 -14.59
C TYR A 55 -0.24 21.19 -13.99
N GLY A 56 -1.24 20.65 -13.29
CA GLY A 56 -2.35 21.42 -12.71
C GLY A 56 -1.98 22.28 -11.49
N GLY A 57 -0.70 22.32 -11.10
CA GLY A 57 -0.19 23.01 -9.92
C GLY A 57 1.03 22.29 -9.35
N GLY A 58 1.63 22.88 -8.32
CA GLY A 58 2.81 22.33 -7.62
C GLY A 58 4.16 22.66 -8.26
N THR A 59 5.22 22.38 -7.52
CA THR A 59 6.62 22.56 -7.96
C THR A 59 7.38 21.24 -8.09
N GLY A 60 6.74 20.12 -7.74
CA GLY A 60 7.29 18.78 -7.87
C GLY A 60 8.29 18.41 -6.78
N ILE A 61 8.22 19.06 -5.61
CA ILE A 61 8.97 18.74 -4.39
C ILE A 61 8.06 17.98 -3.39
N PRO A 62 8.58 17.33 -2.34
CA PRO A 62 7.78 16.51 -1.41
C PRO A 62 6.53 17.21 -0.84
N ASP A 63 6.67 18.47 -0.39
CA ASP A 63 5.59 19.25 0.25
C ASP A 63 4.74 20.08 -0.75
N ASP A 64 5.05 19.97 -2.04
CA ASP A 64 4.36 20.68 -3.11
C ASP A 64 4.45 19.87 -4.42
N PRO A 65 3.85 18.66 -4.45
CA PRO A 65 3.91 17.77 -5.60
C PRO A 65 3.17 18.35 -6.80
N PHE A 66 3.58 17.97 -8.01
CA PHE A 66 2.84 18.29 -9.21
C PHE A 66 1.47 17.61 -9.22
N LEU A 67 0.42 18.38 -9.53
CA LEU A 67 -0.95 17.90 -9.55
C LEU A 67 -1.36 17.40 -10.93
N ILE A 68 -1.85 16.17 -10.99
CA ILE A 68 -2.23 15.48 -12.23
C ILE A 68 -3.76 15.34 -12.31
N TYR A 69 -4.36 15.93 -13.35
CA TYR A 69 -5.81 15.91 -13.60
C TYR A 69 -6.21 15.18 -14.88
N THR A 70 -5.28 15.03 -15.84
CA THR A 70 -5.57 14.45 -17.16
C THR A 70 -4.57 13.39 -17.58
N ALA A 71 -5.00 12.57 -18.54
CA ALA A 71 -4.18 11.51 -19.12
C ALA A 71 -2.91 12.04 -19.81
N GLU A 72 -3.01 13.21 -20.45
CA GLU A 72 -1.87 13.85 -21.11
C GLU A 72 -0.82 14.31 -20.10
N GLN A 73 -1.24 14.84 -18.95
CA GLN A 73 -0.33 15.23 -17.87
C GLN A 73 0.38 14.01 -17.29
N LEU A 74 -0.34 12.91 -17.04
CA LEU A 74 0.26 11.66 -16.59
C LEU A 74 1.30 11.13 -17.60
N ASN A 75 0.96 11.18 -18.89
CA ASN A 75 1.83 10.72 -19.96
C ASN A 75 3.09 11.58 -20.17
N GLU A 76 3.07 12.86 -19.80
CA GLU A 76 4.24 13.75 -19.88
C GLU A 76 5.32 13.38 -18.86
N ILE A 77 4.95 12.78 -17.72
CA ILE A 77 5.91 12.35 -16.68
C ILE A 77 6.95 11.39 -17.25
N GLY A 78 6.53 10.41 -18.05
CA GLY A 78 7.43 9.47 -18.71
C GLY A 78 8.14 10.04 -19.94
N ALA A 79 7.65 11.15 -20.50
CA ALA A 79 8.20 11.78 -21.70
C ALA A 79 9.47 12.59 -21.39
N ASP A 80 9.57 13.17 -20.19
CA ASP A 80 10.71 13.99 -19.77
C ASP A 80 11.48 13.37 -18.59
N SER A 81 12.75 13.07 -18.82
CA SER A 81 13.64 12.53 -17.78
C SER A 81 13.84 13.46 -16.58
N GLU A 82 13.63 14.78 -16.73
CA GLU A 82 13.72 15.74 -15.63
C GLU A 82 12.58 15.56 -14.61
N ASN A 83 11.50 14.87 -15.00
CA ASN A 83 10.35 14.58 -14.14
C ASN A 83 10.57 13.36 -13.24
N LEU A 84 11.55 12.49 -13.55
CA LEU A 84 11.69 11.20 -12.86
C LEU A 84 12.13 11.29 -11.39
N ASN A 85 12.64 12.44 -10.94
CA ASN A 85 12.95 12.68 -9.53
C ASN A 85 11.96 13.61 -8.82
N LYS A 86 10.83 13.91 -9.46
CA LYS A 86 9.80 14.82 -8.95
C LYS A 86 8.68 14.07 -8.26
N HIS A 87 7.90 14.80 -7.47
CA HIS A 87 6.77 14.27 -6.70
C HIS A 87 5.46 14.63 -7.38
N PHE A 88 4.52 13.69 -7.40
CA PHE A 88 3.25 13.78 -8.15
C PHE A 88 2.09 13.32 -7.28
N LYS A 89 0.93 13.96 -7.48
CA LYS A 89 -0.33 13.57 -6.84
C LYS A 89 -1.47 13.56 -7.86
N LEU A 90 -2.21 12.47 -7.93
CA LEU A 90 -3.43 12.41 -8.73
C LEU A 90 -4.55 13.22 -8.06
N MET A 91 -5.24 14.00 -8.87
CA MET A 91 -6.41 14.78 -8.45
C MET A 91 -7.71 14.23 -9.03
N ASN A 92 -7.64 13.47 -10.12
CA ASN A 92 -8.79 12.81 -10.73
C ASN A 92 -8.49 11.33 -11.01
N ASP A 93 -9.55 10.54 -11.16
CA ASP A 93 -9.45 9.29 -11.89
C ASP A 93 -9.05 9.61 -13.35
N ILE A 94 -8.13 8.83 -13.91
CA ILE A 94 -7.55 9.04 -15.24
C ILE A 94 -7.93 7.88 -16.14
N ASP A 95 -8.39 8.16 -17.35
CA ASP A 95 -8.63 7.14 -18.38
C ASP A 95 -7.52 7.16 -19.43
N LEU A 96 -6.79 6.05 -19.57
CA LEU A 96 -5.71 5.88 -20.55
C LEU A 96 -6.16 5.19 -21.84
N GLY A 97 -7.47 4.97 -22.05
CA GLY A 97 -7.97 4.27 -23.24
C GLY A 97 -7.66 4.93 -24.59
N GLY A 98 -7.20 6.20 -24.59
CA GLY A 98 -6.69 6.89 -25.77
C GLY A 98 -5.25 6.50 -26.17
N TYR A 99 -4.51 5.79 -25.31
CA TYR A 99 -3.16 5.33 -25.56
C TYR A 99 -3.18 3.84 -25.94
N THR A 100 -2.54 3.49 -27.06
CA THR A 100 -2.52 2.11 -27.56
C THR A 100 -1.11 1.66 -27.94
N GLY A 101 -0.85 0.35 -27.98
CA GLY A 101 0.46 -0.16 -28.35
C GLY A 101 1.56 0.35 -27.42
N GLU A 102 2.45 1.19 -27.94
CA GLU A 102 3.54 1.81 -27.19
C GLU A 102 3.39 3.34 -27.06
N ASP A 103 2.18 3.89 -27.31
CA ASP A 103 1.93 5.33 -27.34
C ASP A 103 2.04 6.00 -25.96
N PHE A 104 1.83 5.25 -24.87
CA PHE A 104 2.02 5.74 -23.51
C PHE A 104 3.51 5.76 -23.15
N ASN A 105 4.01 6.89 -22.67
CA ASN A 105 5.37 6.99 -22.17
C ASN A 105 5.46 6.38 -20.77
N ILE A 106 5.95 5.15 -20.70
CA ILE A 106 6.21 4.45 -19.43
C ILE A 106 7.08 5.33 -18.51
N ILE A 107 6.68 5.45 -17.24
CA ILE A 107 7.38 6.29 -16.27
C ILE A 107 8.61 5.56 -15.75
N GLY A 108 9.78 6.03 -16.15
CA GLY A 108 11.06 5.42 -15.82
C GLY A 108 11.26 4.07 -16.53
N THR A 109 12.17 3.99 -17.48
CA THR A 109 12.23 2.88 -18.45
C THR A 109 13.43 1.96 -18.26
N SER A 110 14.27 2.19 -17.25
CA SER A 110 15.49 1.39 -17.03
C SER A 110 16.13 1.66 -15.67
N TYR A 111 17.17 0.88 -15.37
CA TYR A 111 18.01 1.07 -14.18
C TYR A 111 18.61 2.47 -14.03
N SER A 112 19.03 3.13 -15.11
CA SER A 112 19.60 4.49 -15.07
C SER A 112 18.55 5.60 -15.14
N HIS A 113 17.34 5.27 -15.60
CA HIS A 113 16.21 6.18 -15.76
C HIS A 113 15.03 5.66 -14.95
N ARG A 114 15.21 5.49 -13.65
CA ARG A 114 14.15 5.05 -12.74
C ARG A 114 13.44 6.24 -12.13
N PHE A 115 12.15 6.10 -11.87
CA PHE A 115 11.40 7.04 -11.06
C PHE A 115 11.87 6.96 -9.61
N SER A 116 12.21 8.09 -9.02
CA SER A 116 12.76 8.18 -7.66
C SER A 116 12.02 9.14 -6.74
N GLY A 117 10.94 9.75 -7.21
CA GLY A 117 10.10 10.62 -6.38
C GLY A 117 9.00 9.85 -5.66
N VAL A 118 8.00 10.59 -5.18
CA VAL A 118 6.76 10.05 -4.63
C VAL A 118 5.65 10.23 -5.65
N PHE A 119 4.96 9.15 -5.99
CA PHE A 119 3.71 9.19 -6.74
C PHE A 119 2.56 8.80 -5.82
N ASP A 120 1.74 9.77 -5.46
CA ASP A 120 0.56 9.59 -4.62
C ASP A 120 -0.69 9.50 -5.50
N GLY A 121 -1.25 8.30 -5.62
CA GLY A 121 -2.52 8.09 -6.29
C GLY A 121 -3.68 8.76 -5.57
N ASN A 122 -3.53 9.16 -4.30
CA ASN A 122 -4.56 9.89 -3.54
C ASN A 122 -5.93 9.19 -3.55
N GLY A 123 -5.93 7.86 -3.55
CA GLY A 123 -7.13 7.02 -3.63
C GLY A 123 -7.77 6.97 -5.02
N LYS A 124 -7.18 7.63 -6.03
CA LYS A 124 -7.67 7.69 -7.41
C LYS A 124 -7.30 6.46 -8.21
N ARG A 125 -7.98 6.32 -9.34
CA ARG A 125 -7.89 5.17 -10.24
C ARG A 125 -7.38 5.59 -11.61
N ILE A 126 -6.54 4.75 -12.19
CA ILE A 126 -6.16 4.83 -13.60
C ILE A 126 -6.83 3.67 -14.33
N HIS A 127 -7.65 3.99 -15.33
CA HIS A 127 -8.42 3.04 -16.12
C HIS A 127 -7.75 2.76 -17.46
N ASN A 128 -7.99 1.55 -17.98
CA ASN A 128 -7.69 1.16 -19.36
C ASN A 128 -6.22 1.29 -19.75
N PHE A 129 -5.28 1.09 -18.81
CA PHE A 129 -3.85 1.07 -19.14
C PHE A 129 -3.55 -0.14 -20.04
N THR A 130 -3.37 0.12 -21.32
CA THR A 130 -3.07 -0.90 -22.33
C THR A 130 -1.67 -0.68 -22.89
N TYR A 131 -0.84 -1.73 -22.89
CA TYR A 131 0.52 -1.64 -23.43
C TYR A 131 0.88 -2.93 -24.15
N THR A 132 1.24 -2.83 -25.44
CA THR A 132 1.64 -3.99 -26.25
C THR A 132 2.99 -3.72 -26.88
N SER A 133 3.96 -4.58 -26.59
CA SER A 133 5.31 -4.52 -27.15
C SER A 133 5.76 -5.91 -27.60
N LYS A 134 6.80 -5.98 -28.44
CA LYS A 134 7.29 -7.29 -28.92
C LYS A 134 8.26 -7.95 -27.96
N ASP A 135 9.21 -7.21 -27.38
CA ASP A 135 10.27 -7.77 -26.50
C ASP A 135 10.86 -6.70 -25.56
N ARG A 136 10.03 -5.81 -24.99
CA ARG A 136 10.54 -4.71 -24.15
C ARG A 136 10.53 -5.10 -22.68
N ASP A 137 11.66 -4.90 -22.01
CA ASP A 137 11.79 -5.07 -20.56
C ASP A 137 11.26 -3.86 -19.79
N TYR A 138 11.05 -4.02 -18.48
CA TYR A 138 10.66 -2.94 -17.56
C TYR A 138 9.32 -2.33 -17.96
N ILE A 139 8.28 -3.17 -17.97
CA ILE A 139 6.93 -2.74 -18.35
C ILE A 139 6.03 -2.67 -17.12
N GLY A 140 5.31 -1.55 -17.05
CA GLY A 140 4.27 -1.21 -16.10
C GLY A 140 3.91 0.26 -16.31
N LEU A 141 2.95 0.80 -15.56
CA LEU A 141 2.75 2.25 -15.54
C LEU A 141 4.07 2.97 -15.23
N PHE A 142 4.82 2.38 -14.29
CA PHE A 142 6.23 2.64 -14.06
C PHE A 142 7.06 1.46 -14.56
N GLY A 143 8.04 1.71 -15.41
CA GLY A 143 8.93 0.64 -15.87
C GLY A 143 9.95 0.28 -14.79
N SER A 144 10.52 1.28 -14.14
CA SER A 144 11.42 1.12 -13.01
C SER A 144 11.22 2.23 -11.98
N VAL A 145 11.06 1.83 -10.71
CA VAL A 145 11.00 2.70 -9.54
C VAL A 145 12.16 2.36 -8.62
N GLY A 146 12.90 3.36 -8.15
CA GLY A 146 13.98 3.11 -7.20
C GLY A 146 14.77 4.32 -6.77
N ARG A 147 15.67 4.08 -5.81
CA ARG A 147 16.42 5.03 -4.95
C ARG A 147 15.72 5.25 -3.62
N GLU A 148 16.50 5.71 -2.64
CA GLU A 148 16.03 6.01 -1.28
C GLU A 148 14.79 6.92 -1.33
N ASN A 149 13.76 6.53 -0.58
CA ASN A 149 12.46 7.22 -0.47
C ASN A 149 11.56 7.21 -1.71
N ALA A 150 11.91 6.50 -2.79
CA ALA A 150 11.01 6.33 -3.91
C ALA A 150 9.76 5.54 -3.47
N LEU A 151 8.57 6.11 -3.71
CA LEU A 151 7.31 5.61 -3.18
C LEU A 151 6.19 5.75 -4.22
N VAL A 152 5.47 4.67 -4.46
CA VAL A 152 4.19 4.70 -5.17
C VAL A 152 3.12 4.25 -4.20
N LYS A 153 2.14 5.12 -3.91
CA LYS A 153 1.11 4.83 -2.91
C LYS A 153 -0.31 5.17 -3.36
N ASN A 154 -1.29 4.52 -2.74
CA ASN A 154 -2.71 4.87 -2.81
C ASN A 154 -3.27 4.94 -4.24
N LEU A 155 -2.86 4.01 -5.10
CA LEU A 155 -3.20 4.01 -6.53
C LEU A 155 -3.88 2.73 -6.98
N GLY A 156 -5.04 2.86 -7.61
CA GLY A 156 -5.74 1.75 -8.25
C GLY A 156 -5.54 1.74 -9.76
N LEU A 157 -5.22 0.57 -10.33
CA LEU A 157 -5.24 0.32 -11.77
C LEU A 157 -6.44 -0.56 -12.13
N ILE A 158 -7.27 -0.10 -13.06
CA ILE A 158 -8.52 -0.76 -13.47
C ILE A 158 -8.44 -1.13 -14.95
N ASP A 159 -8.82 -2.36 -15.28
CA ASP A 159 -8.86 -2.88 -16.66
C ASP A 159 -7.51 -2.76 -17.37
N VAL A 160 -6.47 -3.32 -16.75
CA VAL A 160 -5.10 -3.30 -17.27
C VAL A 160 -4.92 -4.39 -18.32
N ASN A 161 -4.37 -4.04 -19.48
CA ASN A 161 -4.08 -5.02 -20.52
C ASN A 161 -2.65 -4.86 -21.06
N ILE A 162 -1.71 -5.62 -20.50
CA ILE A 162 -0.30 -5.59 -20.88
C ILE A 162 0.07 -6.88 -21.61
N ASP A 163 0.66 -6.74 -22.79
CA ASP A 163 1.30 -7.81 -23.54
C ASP A 163 2.74 -7.42 -23.91
N ALA A 164 3.70 -7.93 -23.14
CA ALA A 164 5.11 -7.63 -23.29
C ALA A 164 5.86 -8.54 -24.29
N GLY A 165 5.19 -9.56 -24.86
CA GLY A 165 5.87 -10.58 -25.67
C GLY A 165 7.00 -11.26 -24.89
N GLU A 166 8.24 -11.23 -25.39
CA GLU A 166 9.40 -11.80 -24.69
C GLU A 166 10.00 -10.88 -23.59
N GLY A 167 9.31 -9.79 -23.24
CA GLY A 167 9.79 -8.81 -22.26
C GLY A 167 9.92 -9.34 -20.82
N GLN A 168 10.88 -8.80 -20.09
CA GLN A 168 11.18 -9.16 -18.69
C GLN A 168 10.86 -8.02 -17.71
N ASN A 169 10.64 -8.36 -16.43
CA ASN A 169 10.28 -7.41 -15.37
C ASN A 169 9.00 -6.68 -15.74
N VAL A 170 7.90 -7.42 -15.75
CA VAL A 170 6.59 -6.94 -16.21
C VAL A 170 5.62 -6.93 -15.04
N GLY A 171 5.08 -5.76 -14.72
CA GLY A 171 4.01 -5.58 -13.74
C GLY A 171 2.93 -4.65 -14.29
N SER A 172 1.72 -4.67 -13.75
CA SER A 172 0.74 -3.63 -14.09
C SER A 172 1.19 -2.25 -13.63
N LEU A 173 1.69 -2.17 -12.39
CA LEU A 173 2.12 -0.93 -11.77
C LEU A 173 3.61 -0.68 -11.96
N VAL A 174 4.46 -1.63 -11.57
CA VAL A 174 5.92 -1.47 -11.61
C VAL A 174 6.58 -2.65 -12.31
N GLY A 175 7.38 -2.40 -13.36
CA GLY A 175 8.22 -3.44 -13.95
C GLY A 175 9.33 -3.89 -13.00
N ASN A 176 10.18 -2.96 -12.56
CA ASN A 176 11.28 -3.20 -11.63
C ASN A 176 11.26 -2.23 -10.44
N LEU A 177 11.07 -2.77 -9.24
CA LEU A 177 11.05 -2.04 -7.97
C LEU A 177 12.37 -2.26 -7.23
N ARG A 178 13.17 -1.21 -7.02
CA ARG A 178 14.50 -1.33 -6.41
C ARG A 178 14.81 -0.29 -5.35
N ARG A 179 15.00 -0.74 -4.10
CA ARG A 179 15.18 0.12 -2.91
C ARG A 179 14.08 1.16 -2.80
N ALA A 180 12.83 0.72 -2.98
CA ALA A 180 11.64 1.55 -3.04
C ALA A 180 10.45 0.88 -2.36
N THR A 181 9.34 1.63 -2.24
CA THR A 181 8.12 1.15 -1.60
C THR A 181 6.91 1.26 -2.53
N VAL A 182 6.09 0.21 -2.53
CA VAL A 182 4.71 0.23 -3.05
C VAL A 182 3.77 -0.02 -1.88
N ARG A 183 2.76 0.85 -1.69
CA ARG A 183 1.85 0.75 -0.55
C ARG A 183 0.42 1.16 -0.87
N GLY A 184 -0.57 0.38 -0.46
CA GLY A 184 -1.98 0.75 -0.70
C GLY A 184 -2.31 0.80 -2.19
N CYS A 185 -1.63 -0.02 -3.00
CA CYS A 185 -1.78 -0.01 -4.45
C CYS A 185 -2.41 -1.30 -4.94
N TYR A 186 -3.14 -1.23 -6.05
CA TYR A 186 -3.77 -2.42 -6.59
C TYR A 186 -3.95 -2.39 -8.09
N ALA A 187 -4.15 -3.58 -8.65
CA ALA A 187 -4.60 -3.76 -10.02
C ALA A 187 -5.76 -4.76 -10.08
N ARG A 188 -6.84 -4.44 -10.81
CA ARG A 188 -7.96 -5.36 -11.04
C ARG A 188 -8.50 -5.26 -12.45
N GLY A 189 -8.97 -6.39 -12.97
CA GLY A 189 -9.53 -6.47 -14.32
C GLY A 189 -8.43 -6.47 -15.39
N GLY A 190 -8.60 -7.35 -16.38
CA GLY A 190 -7.68 -7.52 -17.49
C GLY A 190 -6.53 -8.52 -17.23
N SER A 191 -5.43 -8.36 -17.96
CA SER A 191 -4.32 -9.33 -18.00
C SER A 191 -2.94 -8.68 -18.14
N VAL A 192 -1.93 -9.35 -17.60
CA VAL A 192 -0.51 -8.98 -17.71
C VAL A 192 0.27 -10.19 -18.24
N SER A 193 0.93 -10.05 -19.39
CA SER A 193 1.77 -11.10 -19.97
C SER A 193 3.18 -10.63 -20.33
N GLY A 194 4.16 -11.53 -20.18
CA GLY A 194 5.57 -11.35 -20.55
C GLY A 194 6.33 -12.67 -20.55
N ASP A 195 7.67 -12.64 -20.55
CA ASP A 195 8.51 -13.86 -20.50
C ASP A 195 8.99 -14.19 -19.09
N LYS A 196 9.68 -13.26 -18.45
CA LYS A 196 10.34 -13.50 -17.16
C LYS A 196 10.08 -12.41 -16.13
N ASP A 197 9.96 -12.81 -14.87
CA ASP A 197 9.69 -11.92 -13.72
C ASP A 197 8.41 -11.12 -13.99
N VAL A 198 7.30 -11.85 -14.15
CA VAL A 198 5.99 -11.30 -14.48
C VAL A 198 5.10 -11.33 -13.23
N GLY A 199 4.69 -10.15 -12.77
CA GLY A 199 3.80 -9.96 -11.63
C GLY A 199 2.50 -9.30 -12.04
N GLY A 200 1.39 -9.61 -11.36
CA GLY A 200 0.14 -8.88 -11.60
C GLY A 200 0.22 -7.42 -11.15
N LEU A 201 1.04 -7.08 -10.15
CA LEU A 201 1.29 -5.70 -9.72
C LEU A 201 2.74 -5.27 -9.99
N VAL A 202 3.72 -6.08 -9.60
CA VAL A 202 5.16 -5.75 -9.70
C VAL A 202 5.96 -6.88 -10.35
N GLY A 203 6.71 -6.63 -11.42
CA GLY A 203 7.49 -7.67 -12.08
C GLY A 203 8.63 -8.22 -11.20
N HIS A 204 9.62 -7.37 -10.92
CA HIS A 204 10.81 -7.72 -10.17
C HIS A 204 11.02 -6.77 -8.98
N ILE A 205 11.29 -7.34 -7.81
CA ILE A 205 11.51 -6.63 -6.56
C ILE A 205 12.96 -6.88 -6.12
N GLN A 206 13.70 -5.81 -5.88
CA GLN A 206 15.05 -5.86 -5.32
C GLN A 206 15.14 -4.94 -4.10
N GLU A 207 15.41 -5.48 -2.92
CA GLU A 207 15.64 -4.69 -1.69
C GLU A 207 14.50 -3.70 -1.41
N SER A 208 13.26 -4.09 -1.71
CA SER A 208 12.08 -3.19 -1.73
C SER A 208 10.92 -3.74 -0.92
N THR A 209 9.96 -2.87 -0.62
CA THR A 209 8.79 -3.18 0.21
C THR A 209 7.51 -3.09 -0.60
N ILE A 210 6.64 -4.10 -0.47
CA ILE A 210 5.25 -4.05 -0.94
C ILE A 210 4.34 -4.33 0.25
N THR A 211 3.44 -3.39 0.53
CA THR A 211 2.55 -3.44 1.71
C THR A 211 1.13 -3.09 1.33
N ASP A 212 0.15 -3.73 1.98
CA ASP A 212 -1.27 -3.38 1.88
C ASP A 212 -1.74 -3.25 0.42
N SER A 213 -1.34 -4.20 -0.43
CA SER A 213 -1.49 -4.12 -1.88
C SER A 213 -2.00 -5.44 -2.46
N TYR A 214 -2.77 -5.38 -3.56
CA TYR A 214 -3.32 -6.60 -4.15
C TYR A 214 -3.37 -6.59 -5.69
N ALA A 215 -3.45 -7.80 -6.26
CA ALA A 215 -3.58 -8.00 -7.69
C ALA A 215 -4.70 -8.99 -8.04
N ALA A 216 -5.69 -8.51 -8.78
CA ALA A 216 -6.83 -9.26 -9.29
C ALA A 216 -6.86 -9.24 -10.83
N VAL A 217 -5.70 -9.49 -11.44
CA VAL A 217 -5.51 -9.56 -12.90
C VAL A 217 -4.97 -10.94 -13.28
N SER A 218 -5.34 -11.46 -14.45
CA SER A 218 -4.75 -12.71 -14.94
C SER A 218 -3.29 -12.48 -15.35
N VAL A 219 -2.38 -13.36 -14.94
CA VAL A 219 -0.94 -13.21 -15.20
C VAL A 219 -0.43 -14.41 -16.00
N SER A 220 0.34 -14.16 -17.06
CA SER A 220 0.99 -15.22 -17.82
C SER A 220 2.46 -14.92 -18.14
N GLY A 221 3.29 -15.95 -18.09
CA GLY A 221 4.67 -15.87 -18.57
C GLY A 221 5.37 -17.21 -18.60
N ASP A 222 6.70 -17.21 -18.79
CA ASP A 222 7.50 -18.43 -18.87
C ASP A 222 8.22 -18.74 -17.55
N GLN A 223 8.91 -17.77 -16.96
CA GLN A 223 9.71 -17.95 -15.74
C GLN A 223 9.41 -16.91 -14.66
N SER A 224 9.31 -17.35 -13.40
CA SER A 224 9.10 -16.47 -12.24
C SER A 224 7.84 -15.62 -12.42
N VAL A 225 6.70 -16.31 -12.43
CA VAL A 225 5.38 -15.71 -12.67
C VAL A 225 4.60 -15.72 -11.37
N GLY A 226 4.17 -14.55 -10.90
CA GLY A 226 3.37 -14.43 -9.68
C GLY A 226 2.14 -13.56 -9.83
N GLY A 227 1.07 -13.89 -9.12
CA GLY A 227 -0.16 -13.11 -9.19
C GLY A 227 0.00 -11.69 -8.65
N LEU A 228 0.82 -11.48 -7.60
CA LEU A 228 1.20 -10.14 -7.14
C LEU A 228 2.55 -9.72 -7.73
N ALA A 229 3.57 -10.59 -7.59
CA ALA A 229 4.93 -10.27 -8.01
C ALA A 229 5.67 -11.42 -8.70
N GLY A 230 6.43 -11.13 -9.75
CA GLY A 230 7.19 -12.17 -10.46
C GLY A 230 8.34 -12.73 -9.61
N ASN A 231 9.20 -11.84 -9.12
CA ASN A 231 10.40 -12.21 -8.39
C ASN A 231 10.70 -11.25 -7.23
N ASN A 232 11.08 -11.79 -6.08
CA ASN A 232 11.46 -11.05 -4.89
C ASN A 232 12.89 -11.40 -4.48
N TRP A 233 13.80 -10.42 -4.56
CA TRP A 233 15.23 -10.63 -4.34
C TRP A 233 15.78 -9.70 -3.27
N ASP A 234 16.42 -10.27 -2.26
CA ASP A 234 17.22 -9.54 -1.29
C ASP A 234 18.71 -9.91 -1.36
N PHE A 235 19.52 -9.02 -1.95
CA PHE A 235 20.96 -9.24 -2.07
C PHE A 235 21.75 -8.75 -0.84
N THR A 236 21.15 -7.90 0.01
CA THR A 236 21.87 -7.15 1.06
C THR A 236 22.24 -8.02 2.27
N VAL A 237 21.46 -9.06 2.54
CA VAL A 237 21.76 -10.03 3.62
C VAL A 237 23.10 -10.74 3.42
N ARG A 238 23.59 -10.86 2.18
CA ARG A 238 24.89 -11.50 1.86
C ARG A 238 26.10 -10.67 2.33
N PHE A 239 25.90 -9.40 2.69
CA PHE A 239 26.94 -8.50 3.19
C PHE A 239 26.75 -8.09 4.65
N GLY A 240 25.75 -8.65 5.34
CA GLY A 240 25.45 -8.33 6.75
C GLY A 240 24.76 -6.98 6.95
N GLU A 241 24.20 -6.39 5.89
CA GLU A 241 23.39 -5.17 5.97
C GLU A 241 21.95 -5.50 6.40
N LYS A 242 21.28 -4.57 7.10
CA LYS A 242 19.87 -4.74 7.50
C LYS A 242 18.99 -4.51 6.27
N SER A 243 18.38 -5.58 5.77
CA SER A 243 17.43 -5.51 4.67
C SER A 243 16.05 -4.99 5.11
N THR A 244 15.44 -4.20 4.23
CA THR A 244 14.03 -3.77 4.29
C THR A 244 13.13 -4.56 3.36
N ASN A 245 13.64 -5.56 2.64
CA ASN A 245 12.86 -6.31 1.67
C ASN A 245 11.73 -7.10 2.36
N MET A 246 10.49 -6.78 2.03
CA MET A 246 9.33 -7.48 2.53
C MET A 246 8.11 -7.33 1.61
N ILE A 247 7.28 -8.37 1.59
CA ILE A 247 5.93 -8.35 1.05
C ILE A 247 4.99 -8.73 2.18
N SER A 248 4.09 -7.82 2.57
CA SER A 248 3.18 -8.07 3.69
C SER A 248 1.79 -7.49 3.53
N ASN A 249 0.81 -8.15 4.13
CA ASN A 249 -0.61 -7.77 4.04
C ASN A 249 -1.05 -7.62 2.58
N CYS A 250 -0.63 -8.57 1.74
CA CYS A 250 -0.89 -8.52 0.31
C CYS A 250 -1.62 -9.78 -0.15
N CYS A 251 -2.39 -9.65 -1.23
CA CYS A 251 -3.06 -10.80 -1.83
C CYS A 251 -3.14 -10.78 -3.35
N SER A 252 -3.43 -11.96 -3.90
CA SER A 252 -3.71 -12.12 -5.33
C SER A 252 -4.84 -13.10 -5.59
N THR A 253 -5.72 -12.75 -6.52
CA THR A 253 -6.91 -13.56 -6.87
C THR A 253 -6.98 -13.93 -8.35
N GLY A 254 -6.19 -13.27 -9.19
CA GLY A 254 -6.11 -13.57 -10.61
C GLY A 254 -5.41 -14.90 -10.90
N SER A 255 -5.80 -15.54 -11.99
CA SER A 255 -5.19 -16.80 -12.44
C SER A 255 -3.75 -16.61 -12.90
N VAL A 256 -2.84 -17.52 -12.55
CA VAL A 256 -1.42 -17.47 -12.91
C VAL A 256 -1.04 -18.63 -13.83
N SER A 257 -0.51 -18.31 -15.00
CA SER A 257 0.03 -19.28 -15.95
C SER A 257 1.55 -19.12 -16.10
N GLY A 258 2.32 -20.12 -15.69
CA GLY A 258 3.78 -20.07 -15.76
C GLY A 258 4.40 -21.44 -15.99
N ARG A 259 5.58 -21.50 -16.65
CA ARG A 259 6.28 -22.77 -16.90
C ARG A 259 7.30 -23.10 -15.80
N ILE A 260 8.03 -22.11 -15.30
CA ILE A 260 9.08 -22.27 -14.29
C ILE A 260 8.81 -21.29 -13.14
N ASP A 261 8.83 -21.78 -11.90
CA ASP A 261 8.66 -20.97 -10.68
C ASP A 261 7.38 -20.11 -10.73
N ALA A 262 6.23 -20.76 -10.90
CA ALA A 262 4.94 -20.10 -10.88
C ALA A 262 4.35 -20.13 -9.46
N GLY A 263 3.95 -18.97 -8.94
CA GLY A 263 3.32 -18.83 -7.62
C GLY A 263 2.01 -18.04 -7.70
N GLY A 264 1.01 -18.38 -6.89
CA GLY A 264 -0.22 -17.58 -6.88
C GLY A 264 0.03 -16.15 -6.43
N LEU A 265 0.92 -15.91 -5.46
CA LEU A 265 1.34 -14.57 -5.02
C LEU A 265 2.68 -14.16 -5.62
N VAL A 266 3.73 -14.98 -5.43
CA VAL A 266 5.11 -14.66 -5.85
C VAL A 266 5.71 -15.81 -6.65
N GLY A 267 6.28 -15.55 -7.83
CA GLY A 267 6.95 -16.58 -8.61
C GLY A 267 8.19 -17.16 -7.91
N GLY A 268 9.20 -16.31 -7.69
CA GLY A 268 10.41 -16.65 -6.93
C GLY A 268 10.65 -15.74 -5.74
N ASN A 269 10.97 -16.31 -4.58
CA ASN A 269 11.42 -15.61 -3.38
C ASN A 269 12.87 -16.00 -3.06
N HIS A 270 13.78 -15.05 -3.17
CA HIS A 270 15.22 -15.18 -3.04
C HIS A 270 15.67 -14.30 -1.88
N GLU A 271 15.90 -14.92 -0.72
CA GLU A 271 16.32 -14.28 0.54
C GLU A 271 15.29 -13.30 1.15
N GLY A 272 14.17 -13.06 0.45
CA GLY A 272 13.16 -12.10 0.86
C GLY A 272 12.17 -12.62 1.90
N LYS A 273 11.42 -11.67 2.49
CA LYS A 273 10.40 -11.94 3.51
C LYS A 273 9.00 -11.78 2.95
N ILE A 274 8.16 -12.80 3.12
CA ILE A 274 6.74 -12.77 2.76
C ILE A 274 5.95 -13.14 4.00
N PHE A 275 5.07 -12.26 4.47
CA PHE A 275 4.27 -12.57 5.66
C PHE A 275 2.89 -11.93 5.67
N ASN A 276 1.93 -12.59 6.33
CA ASN A 276 0.54 -12.14 6.39
C ASN A 276 -0.05 -11.94 4.98
N CYS A 277 0.16 -12.90 4.08
CA CYS A 277 -0.29 -12.79 2.68
C CYS A 277 -1.06 -14.04 2.25
N TYR A 278 -1.89 -13.90 1.21
CA TYR A 278 -2.60 -15.05 0.65
C TYR A 278 -2.82 -14.99 -0.85
N SER A 279 -3.12 -16.15 -1.44
CA SER A 279 -3.52 -16.27 -2.84
C SER A 279 -4.73 -17.18 -3.01
N THR A 280 -5.65 -16.77 -3.87
CA THR A 280 -6.82 -17.59 -4.26
C THR A 280 -6.83 -17.91 -5.76
N GLY A 281 -5.96 -17.26 -6.53
CA GLY A 281 -5.78 -17.50 -7.96
C GLY A 281 -5.29 -18.92 -8.27
N ASN A 282 -5.90 -19.56 -9.26
CA ASN A 282 -5.43 -20.85 -9.75
C ASN A 282 -4.05 -20.70 -10.42
N VAL A 283 -3.15 -21.64 -10.14
CA VAL A 283 -1.78 -21.68 -10.68
C VAL A 283 -1.65 -22.88 -11.61
N PHE A 284 -1.32 -22.64 -12.87
CA PHE A 284 -1.21 -23.71 -13.86
C PHE A 284 -0.12 -23.45 -14.90
N THR A 285 0.14 -24.46 -15.73
CA THR A 285 0.93 -24.35 -16.97
C THR A 285 0.06 -24.79 -18.13
N ASP A 286 0.09 -24.05 -19.25
CA ASP A 286 -0.50 -24.47 -20.52
C ASP A 286 0.44 -25.38 -21.33
N ARG A 287 1.68 -25.58 -20.84
CA ARG A 287 2.72 -26.41 -21.47
C ARG A 287 2.93 -27.73 -20.73
N ASP A 288 3.34 -28.75 -21.48
CA ASP A 288 3.51 -30.14 -21.01
C ASP A 288 4.63 -30.36 -19.96
N SER A 289 5.44 -29.34 -19.64
CA SER A 289 6.70 -29.47 -18.90
C SER A 289 6.92 -28.40 -17.81
N GLY A 290 5.88 -28.05 -17.06
CA GLY A 290 6.01 -27.11 -15.93
C GLY A 290 6.80 -27.67 -14.74
N TRP A 291 7.80 -26.93 -14.22
CA TRP A 291 8.81 -27.48 -13.30
C TRP A 291 8.59 -27.22 -11.82
N VAL A 292 8.05 -26.06 -11.44
CA VAL A 292 7.94 -25.65 -10.04
C VAL A 292 6.71 -24.76 -9.92
N HIS A 293 5.69 -25.26 -9.22
CA HIS A 293 4.39 -24.61 -9.10
C HIS A 293 3.95 -24.62 -7.64
N GLY A 294 3.73 -23.45 -7.08
CA GLY A 294 3.22 -23.29 -5.71
C GLY A 294 1.95 -22.47 -5.68
N GLY A 295 1.00 -22.84 -4.83
CA GLY A 295 -0.24 -22.08 -4.69
C GLY A 295 -0.01 -20.63 -4.23
N LEU A 296 1.00 -20.38 -3.38
CA LEU A 296 1.42 -19.05 -2.95
C LEU A 296 2.76 -18.64 -3.58
N VAL A 297 3.79 -19.48 -3.44
CA VAL A 297 5.15 -19.17 -3.92
C VAL A 297 5.68 -20.29 -4.80
N GLY A 298 6.17 -20.00 -6.00
CA GLY A 298 6.79 -21.01 -6.85
C GLY A 298 8.04 -21.59 -6.20
N ARG A 299 9.09 -20.77 -6.07
CA ARG A 299 10.35 -21.15 -5.39
C ARG A 299 10.64 -20.26 -4.19
N ASN A 300 11.00 -20.86 -3.06
CA ASN A 300 11.56 -20.18 -1.90
C ASN A 300 13.02 -20.61 -1.69
N PHE A 301 13.96 -19.71 -1.98
CA PHE A 301 15.40 -19.92 -1.87
C PHE A 301 15.96 -19.00 -0.78
N GLU A 302 16.48 -19.55 0.32
CA GLU A 302 17.02 -18.78 1.45
C GLU A 302 16.04 -17.75 2.07
N GLY A 303 14.77 -17.74 1.65
CA GLY A 303 13.75 -16.77 2.06
C GLY A 303 12.82 -17.27 3.18
N THR A 304 12.01 -16.37 3.72
CA THR A 304 11.07 -16.66 4.83
C THR A 304 9.63 -16.42 4.39
N ILE A 305 8.78 -17.42 4.60
CA ILE A 305 7.33 -17.34 4.39
C ILE A 305 6.65 -17.61 5.73
N THR A 306 5.84 -16.66 6.22
CA THR A 306 5.24 -16.76 7.56
C THR A 306 3.83 -16.24 7.60
N ASN A 307 2.92 -16.97 8.24
CA ASN A 307 1.51 -16.57 8.36
C ASN A 307 0.85 -16.35 6.99
N CYS A 308 0.96 -17.31 6.08
CA CYS A 308 0.43 -17.17 4.73
C CYS A 308 -0.38 -18.40 4.32
N TYR A 309 -1.28 -18.23 3.35
CA TYR A 309 -2.04 -19.38 2.84
C TYR A 309 -2.41 -19.29 1.37
N SER A 310 -2.76 -20.44 0.79
CA SER A 310 -3.25 -20.54 -0.58
C SER A 310 -4.51 -21.41 -0.66
N THR A 311 -5.54 -20.91 -1.34
CA THR A 311 -6.77 -21.65 -1.63
C THR A 311 -6.93 -21.99 -3.11
N GLY A 312 -6.09 -21.41 -3.98
CA GLY A 312 -6.10 -21.66 -5.42
C GLY A 312 -5.68 -23.09 -5.78
N ASN A 313 -6.27 -23.65 -6.83
CA ASN A 313 -5.86 -24.95 -7.35
C ASN A 313 -4.51 -24.84 -8.06
N VAL A 314 -3.67 -25.86 -7.90
CA VAL A 314 -2.31 -25.90 -8.46
C VAL A 314 -2.17 -27.08 -9.40
N SER A 315 -1.77 -26.82 -10.65
CA SER A 315 -1.55 -27.84 -11.68
C SER A 315 -0.19 -27.66 -12.37
N GLY A 316 0.72 -28.61 -12.20
CA GLY A 316 2.09 -28.56 -12.77
C GLY A 316 2.57 -29.94 -13.24
N ALA A 317 3.87 -30.08 -13.57
CA ALA A 317 4.45 -31.38 -13.87
C ALA A 317 5.36 -31.89 -12.74
N THR A 318 6.29 -31.06 -12.25
CA THR A 318 7.25 -31.39 -11.18
C THR A 318 7.16 -30.33 -10.06
N ASP A 319 7.63 -30.68 -8.85
CA ASP A 319 7.67 -29.80 -7.67
C ASP A 319 6.39 -28.98 -7.48
N VAL A 320 5.27 -29.68 -7.37
CA VAL A 320 3.94 -29.08 -7.28
C VAL A 320 3.49 -29.09 -5.83
N GLY A 321 3.41 -27.91 -5.21
CA GLY A 321 2.98 -27.73 -3.83
C GLY A 321 1.72 -26.89 -3.71
N GLY A 322 0.81 -27.26 -2.81
CA GLY A 322 -0.39 -26.45 -2.56
C GLY A 322 -0.09 -25.05 -2.00
N LEU A 323 1.07 -24.83 -1.38
CA LEU A 323 1.56 -23.52 -0.94
C LEU A 323 2.87 -23.15 -1.64
N VAL A 324 3.90 -24.01 -1.55
CA VAL A 324 5.24 -23.73 -2.11
C VAL A 324 5.67 -24.84 -3.06
N GLY A 325 6.08 -24.52 -4.29
CA GLY A 325 6.58 -25.52 -5.23
C GLY A 325 7.90 -26.14 -4.75
N HIS A 326 8.92 -25.31 -4.56
CA HIS A 326 10.24 -25.74 -4.12
C HIS A 326 10.78 -24.84 -3.01
N ASN A 327 11.00 -25.41 -1.83
CA ASN A 327 11.63 -24.75 -0.69
C ASN A 327 13.08 -25.23 -0.55
N ASN A 328 14.08 -24.35 -0.60
CA ASN A 328 15.46 -24.78 -0.53
C ASN A 328 16.48 -23.82 0.10
N HIS A 329 17.67 -24.36 0.35
CA HIS A 329 18.85 -23.66 0.89
C HIS A 329 18.51 -22.83 2.13
N SER A 330 18.10 -23.48 3.21
CA SER A 330 17.64 -22.82 4.44
C SER A 330 16.38 -21.94 4.31
N GLY A 331 15.63 -22.06 3.21
CA GLY A 331 14.30 -21.47 3.09
C GLY A 331 13.35 -21.97 4.20
N THR A 332 12.57 -21.06 4.78
CA THR A 332 11.67 -21.35 5.92
C THR A 332 10.21 -21.09 5.59
N ILE A 333 9.35 -21.99 6.03
CA ILE A 333 7.88 -21.90 5.93
C ILE A 333 7.33 -22.12 7.34
N THR A 334 6.58 -21.17 7.89
CA THR A 334 6.08 -21.22 9.28
C THR A 334 4.66 -20.69 9.38
N ASN A 335 3.79 -21.37 10.12
CA ASN A 335 2.39 -20.96 10.30
C ASN A 335 1.67 -20.74 8.95
N CYS A 336 1.82 -21.66 8.01
CA CYS A 336 1.17 -21.52 6.70
C CYS A 336 0.22 -22.68 6.42
N TYR A 337 -0.70 -22.47 5.49
CA TYR A 337 -1.55 -23.57 5.04
C TYR A 337 -2.01 -23.52 3.57
N SER A 338 -2.48 -24.65 3.07
CA SER A 338 -3.09 -24.76 1.73
C SER A 338 -4.37 -25.59 1.75
N THR A 339 -5.35 -25.19 0.92
CA THR A 339 -6.65 -25.90 0.79
C THR A 339 -7.03 -26.24 -0.65
N GLY A 340 -6.32 -25.68 -1.65
CA GLY A 340 -6.58 -25.96 -3.06
C GLY A 340 -6.18 -27.39 -3.48
N SER A 341 -6.80 -27.89 -4.56
CA SER A 341 -6.40 -29.17 -5.15
C SER A 341 -5.00 -29.09 -5.79
N VAL A 342 -4.21 -30.15 -5.67
CA VAL A 342 -2.83 -30.19 -6.17
C VAL A 342 -2.67 -31.33 -7.17
N THR A 343 -2.39 -31.01 -8.43
CA THR A 343 -2.21 -31.99 -9.50
C THR A 343 -0.82 -31.86 -10.12
N GLY A 344 -0.05 -32.95 -10.09
CA GLY A 344 1.29 -33.01 -10.71
C GLY A 344 1.68 -34.42 -11.12
N ARG A 345 2.80 -34.55 -11.85
CA ARG A 345 3.33 -35.85 -12.30
C ARG A 345 4.40 -36.40 -11.35
N ARG A 346 5.17 -35.52 -10.71
CA ARG A 346 6.25 -35.89 -9.79
C ARG A 346 6.36 -34.89 -8.64
N GLU A 347 6.87 -35.36 -7.51
CA GLU A 347 7.15 -34.54 -6.33
C GLU A 347 5.98 -33.60 -5.97
N VAL A 348 4.81 -34.21 -5.71
CA VAL A 348 3.55 -33.51 -5.42
C VAL A 348 3.26 -33.56 -3.92
N GLY A 349 3.22 -32.39 -3.28
CA GLY A 349 2.88 -32.28 -1.86
C GLY A 349 1.69 -31.36 -1.63
N GLY A 350 0.91 -31.69 -0.61
CA GLY A 350 -0.26 -30.91 -0.24
C GLY A 350 0.12 -29.50 0.19
N LEU A 351 1.29 -29.34 0.84
CA LEU A 351 1.85 -28.05 1.20
C LEU A 351 3.06 -27.66 0.33
N VAL A 352 4.07 -28.55 0.24
CA VAL A 352 5.33 -28.26 -0.46
C VAL A 352 5.60 -29.30 -1.54
N GLY A 353 5.97 -28.91 -2.76
CA GLY A 353 6.37 -29.89 -3.78
C GLY A 353 7.66 -30.61 -3.39
N SER A 354 8.77 -29.86 -3.31
CA SER A 354 10.07 -30.37 -2.86
C SER A 354 10.69 -29.49 -1.77
N ASN A 355 11.15 -30.11 -0.68
CA ASN A 355 11.86 -29.46 0.41
C ASN A 355 13.34 -29.90 0.43
N PHE A 356 14.22 -29.09 -0.16
CA PHE A 356 15.65 -29.38 -0.29
C PHE A 356 16.50 -28.50 0.64
N ASP A 357 17.00 -29.03 1.74
CA ASP A 357 17.76 -28.23 2.74
C ASP A 357 16.96 -27.06 3.34
N GLY A 358 15.62 -27.09 3.25
CA GLY A 358 14.72 -26.11 3.83
C GLY A 358 14.02 -26.61 5.11
N THR A 359 13.27 -25.73 5.78
CA THR A 359 12.54 -26.03 7.02
C THR A 359 11.07 -25.69 6.91
N VAL A 360 10.20 -26.62 7.32
CA VAL A 360 8.74 -26.43 7.40
C VAL A 360 8.28 -26.58 8.84
N ASN A 361 7.75 -25.52 9.45
CA ASN A 361 7.30 -25.51 10.83
C ASN A 361 5.81 -25.17 10.91
N THR A 362 5.12 -25.77 11.89
CA THR A 362 3.76 -25.37 12.32
C THR A 362 2.78 -25.06 11.16
N SER A 363 2.84 -25.84 10.08
CA SER A 363 2.07 -25.60 8.85
C SER A 363 1.23 -26.81 8.49
N PHE A 364 0.15 -26.59 7.75
CA PHE A 364 -0.91 -27.58 7.52
C PHE A 364 -1.40 -27.60 6.07
N TRP A 365 -2.00 -28.68 5.62
CA TRP A 365 -2.74 -28.69 4.37
C TRP A 365 -4.02 -29.49 4.52
N ASP A 366 -5.02 -29.15 3.71
CA ASP A 366 -6.22 -29.97 3.58
C ASP A 366 -5.89 -31.22 2.77
N SER A 367 -5.74 -32.35 3.46
CA SER A 367 -5.43 -33.65 2.87
C SER A 367 -6.60 -34.27 2.08
N GLN A 368 -7.82 -33.77 2.25
CA GLN A 368 -8.99 -34.19 1.47
C GLN A 368 -9.12 -33.37 0.19
N ALA A 369 -9.02 -32.05 0.30
CA ALA A 369 -9.16 -31.15 -0.84
C ALA A 369 -7.95 -31.18 -1.78
N SER A 370 -6.73 -31.29 -1.22
CA SER A 370 -5.50 -31.34 -2.03
C SER A 370 -5.40 -32.57 -2.94
N GLY A 371 -6.06 -33.69 -2.57
CA GLY A 371 -5.95 -34.96 -3.27
C GLY A 371 -4.64 -35.73 -3.01
N THR A 372 -3.84 -35.31 -2.03
CA THR A 372 -2.58 -35.97 -1.65
C THR A 372 -2.47 -36.17 -0.12
N SER A 373 -1.89 -37.31 0.27
CA SER A 373 -1.61 -37.65 1.67
C SER A 373 -0.29 -37.10 2.18
N ASN A 374 0.56 -36.57 1.30
CA ASN A 374 1.92 -36.17 1.67
C ASN A 374 1.99 -34.67 1.90
N MET A 375 2.65 -34.25 2.98
CA MET A 375 2.93 -32.83 3.22
C MET A 375 3.85 -32.28 2.13
N CYS A 376 4.92 -33.03 1.90
CA CYS A 376 5.95 -32.74 0.92
C CYS A 376 6.01 -33.86 -0.12
N GLY A 377 6.07 -33.52 -1.40
CA GLY A 377 6.25 -34.50 -2.47
C GLY A 377 7.61 -35.18 -2.41
N GLU A 378 8.65 -34.42 -2.04
CA GLU A 378 9.99 -34.91 -1.70
C GLU A 378 10.58 -34.10 -0.54
N GLN A 379 11.42 -34.74 0.29
CA GLN A 379 12.30 -34.05 1.23
C GLN A 379 13.72 -34.61 1.15
N THR A 380 14.68 -33.75 0.82
CA THR A 380 16.11 -34.09 0.74
C THR A 380 16.93 -33.09 1.55
N ARG A 381 17.59 -33.52 2.62
CA ARG A 381 18.35 -32.65 3.56
C ARG A 381 17.52 -31.56 4.27
N GLY A 382 16.24 -31.38 3.92
CA GLY A 382 15.31 -30.51 4.63
C GLY A 382 14.74 -31.15 5.90
N THR A 383 13.99 -30.36 6.66
CA THR A 383 13.31 -30.79 7.89
C THR A 383 11.85 -30.30 7.92
N GLY A 384 11.04 -30.94 8.75
CA GLY A 384 9.71 -30.44 9.09
C GLY A 384 8.54 -31.00 8.28
N CYS A 385 8.81 -31.65 7.13
CA CYS A 385 7.82 -32.43 6.41
C CYS A 385 7.37 -33.63 7.25
N ASP A 386 6.09 -33.65 7.61
CA ASP A 386 5.47 -34.67 8.46
C ASP A 386 4.03 -34.92 8.02
N ASP A 387 3.79 -36.09 7.43
CA ASP A 387 2.49 -36.45 6.84
C ASP A 387 1.36 -36.53 7.89
N SER A 388 1.71 -36.72 9.17
CA SER A 388 0.72 -36.70 10.26
C SER A 388 0.13 -35.32 10.54
N LYS A 389 0.71 -34.26 9.95
CA LYS A 389 0.19 -32.90 9.99
C LYS A 389 -0.90 -32.63 8.95
N GLY A 390 -1.24 -33.60 8.11
CA GLY A 390 -2.40 -33.47 7.22
C GLY A 390 -3.66 -33.26 8.03
N ARG A 391 -4.53 -32.36 7.58
CA ARG A 391 -5.83 -32.09 8.22
C ARG A 391 -6.94 -32.41 7.24
N THR A 392 -8.06 -32.93 7.73
CA THR A 392 -9.29 -32.98 6.93
C THR A 392 -9.86 -31.57 6.78
N THR A 393 -10.78 -31.36 5.84
CA THR A 393 -11.47 -30.07 5.70
C THR A 393 -12.12 -29.63 7.02
N THR A 394 -12.75 -30.56 7.74
CA THR A 394 -13.32 -30.27 9.06
C THR A 394 -12.27 -29.88 10.10
N GLN A 395 -11.08 -30.50 10.10
CA GLN A 395 -10.01 -30.13 11.01
C GLN A 395 -9.38 -28.79 10.65
N MET A 396 -9.30 -28.47 9.34
CA MET A 396 -8.91 -27.14 8.85
C MET A 396 -9.91 -26.07 9.29
N GLN A 397 -11.18 -26.44 9.51
CA GLN A 397 -12.23 -25.56 10.05
C GLN A 397 -12.34 -25.61 11.58
N THR A 398 -11.39 -26.24 12.28
CA THR A 398 -11.39 -26.33 13.75
C THR A 398 -10.25 -25.48 14.32
N GLY A 399 -10.55 -24.42 15.05
CA GLY A 399 -9.55 -23.49 15.58
C GLY A 399 -8.59 -24.14 16.58
N GLY A 400 -9.09 -25.09 17.38
CA GLY A 400 -8.27 -25.91 18.28
C GLY A 400 -7.08 -26.60 17.58
N THR A 401 -7.23 -26.97 16.30
CA THR A 401 -6.15 -27.56 15.50
C THR A 401 -4.91 -26.66 15.42
N PHE A 402 -5.12 -25.36 15.28
CA PHE A 402 -4.07 -24.37 15.06
C PHE A 402 -3.55 -23.78 16.39
N LEU A 403 -4.44 -23.60 17.38
CA LEU A 403 -4.05 -23.19 18.73
C LEU A 403 -3.09 -24.19 19.38
N GLU A 404 -3.36 -25.49 19.26
CA GLU A 404 -2.47 -26.55 19.74
C GLU A 404 -1.09 -26.52 19.06
N ALA A 405 -1.02 -25.94 17.86
CA ALA A 405 0.21 -25.73 17.10
C ALA A 405 0.90 -24.40 17.41
N GLY A 406 0.31 -23.56 18.28
CA GLY A 406 0.85 -22.27 18.72
C GLY A 406 0.59 -21.11 17.76
N TRP A 407 -0.47 -21.17 16.96
CA TRP A 407 -0.90 -20.04 16.11
C TRP A 407 -1.61 -18.98 16.93
N ASP A 408 -1.20 -17.72 16.76
CA ASP A 408 -1.71 -16.55 17.47
C ASP A 408 -3.04 -16.08 16.89
N PHE A 409 -4.14 -16.47 17.56
CA PHE A 409 -5.50 -16.11 17.17
C PHE A 409 -6.01 -14.91 17.96
N VAL A 410 -6.96 -14.18 17.38
CA VAL A 410 -7.72 -13.16 18.11
C VAL A 410 -8.31 -13.72 19.40
N ASN A 411 -8.29 -12.91 20.45
CA ASN A 411 -8.91 -13.21 21.74
C ASN A 411 -8.33 -14.42 22.49
N GLU A 412 -7.07 -14.79 22.22
CA GLU A 412 -6.28 -15.62 23.12
C GLU A 412 -4.92 -14.99 23.41
N THR A 413 -4.36 -15.30 24.57
CA THR A 413 -3.09 -14.70 25.02
C THR A 413 -2.03 -15.77 25.34
N ALA A 414 -2.31 -17.03 25.01
CA ALA A 414 -1.52 -18.17 25.46
C ALA A 414 -0.25 -18.35 24.63
N ASN A 415 -0.29 -17.99 23.36
CA ASN A 415 0.84 -18.14 22.43
C ASN A 415 1.33 -16.81 21.82
N GLY A 416 0.69 -15.69 22.17
CA GLY A 416 1.04 -14.37 21.66
C GLY A 416 0.01 -13.32 22.06
N SER A 417 0.14 -12.14 21.49
CA SER A 417 -0.85 -11.05 21.57
C SER A 417 -0.81 -10.21 20.29
N LYS A 418 -0.29 -10.81 19.20
CA LYS A 418 -0.18 -10.16 17.90
C LYS A 418 -1.44 -10.40 17.07
N ASP A 419 -2.30 -11.34 17.50
CA ASP A 419 -3.63 -11.61 16.96
C ASP A 419 -3.58 -11.67 15.42
N VAL A 420 -2.94 -12.71 14.89
CA VAL A 420 -2.65 -12.83 13.45
C VAL A 420 -3.80 -13.48 12.70
N TRP A 421 -4.45 -14.46 13.33
CA TRP A 421 -5.44 -15.32 12.71
C TRP A 421 -6.82 -15.17 13.36
N SER A 422 -7.85 -15.41 12.57
CA SER A 422 -9.23 -15.60 13.03
C SER A 422 -9.85 -16.77 12.26
N ILE A 423 -10.83 -17.46 12.84
CA ILE A 423 -11.49 -18.63 12.23
C ILE A 423 -12.96 -18.72 12.65
N CYS A 424 -13.83 -18.99 11.68
CA CYS A 424 -15.23 -19.27 11.95
C CYS A 424 -15.38 -20.78 12.13
N GLU A 425 -15.42 -21.25 13.37
CA GLU A 425 -15.51 -22.67 13.73
C GLU A 425 -16.54 -23.44 12.88
N GLY A 426 -16.07 -24.44 12.14
CA GLY A 426 -16.87 -25.31 11.27
C GLY A 426 -17.32 -24.69 9.94
N VAL A 427 -16.89 -23.47 9.60
CA VAL A 427 -17.30 -22.75 8.39
C VAL A 427 -16.13 -22.62 7.41
N ASP A 428 -15.06 -21.96 7.81
CA ASP A 428 -13.90 -21.65 6.97
C ASP A 428 -12.59 -22.08 7.63
N SER A 429 -11.53 -22.10 6.83
CA SER A 429 -10.16 -22.23 7.35
C SER A 429 -9.68 -20.89 7.90
N PRO A 430 -8.63 -20.83 8.73
CA PRO A 430 -8.22 -19.57 9.36
C PRO A 430 -7.92 -18.49 8.33
N GLU A 431 -8.46 -17.29 8.49
CA GLU A 431 -8.09 -16.14 7.66
C GLU A 431 -7.28 -15.14 8.50
N LEU A 432 -6.56 -14.26 7.81
CA LEU A 432 -5.71 -13.27 8.50
C LEU A 432 -6.60 -12.17 9.03
N VAL A 433 -6.30 -11.67 10.23
CA VAL A 433 -7.15 -10.68 10.91
C VAL A 433 -7.39 -9.42 10.08
N TRP A 434 -6.37 -8.96 9.34
CA TRP A 434 -6.49 -7.80 8.47
C TRP A 434 -7.51 -7.97 7.33
N GLN A 435 -7.99 -9.20 7.07
CA GLN A 435 -9.03 -9.47 6.07
C GLN A 435 -10.44 -9.25 6.61
N PHE A 436 -10.62 -9.34 7.92
CA PHE A 436 -11.93 -9.19 8.55
C PHE A 436 -12.23 -7.74 8.85
N ILE A 437 -13.51 -7.45 8.76
CA ILE A 437 -14.09 -6.21 9.23
C ILE A 437 -14.89 -6.58 10.46
N THR A 438 -14.64 -5.89 11.57
CA THR A 438 -15.43 -6.10 12.78
C THR A 438 -16.90 -5.81 12.46
N GLY A 439 -17.83 -6.69 12.85
CA GLY A 439 -19.26 -6.53 12.55
C GLY A 439 -19.74 -7.15 11.24
N ASP A 440 -18.86 -7.65 10.37
CA ASP A 440 -19.27 -8.51 9.24
C ASP A 440 -19.56 -9.92 9.79
N PHE A 441 -20.84 -10.29 9.84
CA PHE A 441 -21.29 -11.53 10.46
C PHE A 441 -21.68 -12.60 9.45
N ASP A 442 -21.98 -12.22 8.21
CA ASP A 442 -22.33 -13.16 7.16
C ASP A 442 -21.12 -13.57 6.30
N GLY A 443 -20.00 -12.84 6.41
CA GLY A 443 -18.74 -13.10 5.73
C GLY A 443 -18.77 -12.67 4.27
N ASP A 444 -19.60 -11.69 3.92
CA ASP A 444 -19.62 -11.09 2.59
C ASP A 444 -18.58 -9.98 2.39
N TYR A 445 -17.72 -9.77 3.40
CA TYR A 445 -16.68 -8.75 3.50
C TYR A 445 -17.26 -7.34 3.46
N ARG A 446 -18.47 -7.17 4.00
CA ARG A 446 -19.12 -5.88 4.21
C ARG A 446 -19.93 -5.92 5.50
N VAL A 447 -20.09 -4.78 6.16
CA VAL A 447 -20.99 -4.67 7.30
C VAL A 447 -22.25 -3.95 6.85
N ASN A 448 -23.32 -4.68 6.59
CA ASN A 448 -24.52 -4.11 6.00
C ASN A 448 -25.79 -4.56 6.72
N PHE A 449 -26.94 -4.25 6.13
CA PHE A 449 -28.24 -4.55 6.73
C PHE A 449 -28.49 -6.03 7.01
N VAL A 450 -27.78 -6.93 6.32
CA VAL A 450 -27.81 -8.37 6.59
C VAL A 450 -27.11 -8.65 7.92
N ASP A 451 -25.95 -8.03 8.18
CA ASP A 451 -25.22 -8.14 9.44
C ASP A 451 -25.96 -7.48 10.59
N PHE A 452 -26.62 -6.33 10.36
CA PHE A 452 -27.44 -5.71 11.40
C PHE A 452 -28.62 -6.61 11.77
N ALA A 453 -29.23 -7.29 10.79
CA ALA A 453 -30.27 -8.26 11.07
C ALA A 453 -29.73 -9.47 11.88
N PHE A 454 -28.49 -9.88 11.62
CA PHE A 454 -27.80 -10.92 12.38
C PHE A 454 -27.50 -10.48 13.82
N PHE A 455 -27.01 -9.25 13.99
CA PHE A 455 -26.76 -8.58 15.27
C PHE A 455 -28.04 -8.48 16.10
N ALA A 456 -29.11 -7.90 15.51
CA ALA A 456 -30.39 -7.69 16.17
C ALA A 456 -31.04 -9.00 16.63
N LYS A 457 -30.83 -10.11 15.91
CA LYS A 457 -31.30 -11.44 16.32
C LYS A 457 -30.66 -11.94 17.61
N ARG A 458 -29.46 -11.48 17.93
CA ARG A 458 -28.69 -11.84 19.12
C ARG A 458 -28.74 -10.79 20.22
N TRP A 459 -29.47 -9.70 20.02
CA TRP A 459 -29.62 -8.63 21.00
C TRP A 459 -30.00 -9.16 22.39
N LEU A 460 -29.23 -8.76 23.41
CA LEU A 460 -29.34 -9.19 24.81
C LEU A 460 -29.15 -10.69 25.06
N SER A 461 -28.57 -11.41 24.09
CA SER A 461 -28.13 -12.79 24.31
C SER A 461 -26.76 -12.80 24.97
N SER A 462 -26.48 -13.88 25.71
CA SER A 462 -25.11 -14.22 26.09
C SER A 462 -24.44 -14.86 24.87
N ASP A 463 -23.39 -14.23 24.37
CA ASP A 463 -22.57 -14.75 23.29
C ASP A 463 -21.15 -14.86 23.83
N SER A 464 -20.52 -16.01 23.64
CA SER A 464 -19.14 -16.24 24.06
C SER A 464 -18.40 -16.66 22.80
N GLY A 465 -18.15 -15.68 21.93
CA GLY A 465 -17.52 -15.89 20.63
C GLY A 465 -16.19 -16.60 20.82
N PHE A 466 -16.06 -17.79 20.24
CA PHE A 466 -14.79 -18.52 20.21
C PHE A 466 -14.10 -18.21 18.89
N LEU A 467 -12.87 -17.68 18.98
CA LEU A 467 -11.88 -17.54 17.88
C LEU A 467 -12.32 -16.79 16.61
N GLY A 468 -13.19 -15.79 16.74
CA GLY A 468 -13.11 -14.64 15.85
C GLY A 468 -14.08 -14.54 14.67
N CYS A 469 -15.13 -15.36 14.58
CA CYS A 469 -16.28 -14.90 13.79
C CYS A 469 -17.65 -15.51 14.14
N ARG A 470 -18.69 -14.68 13.89
CA ARG A 470 -20.16 -14.94 13.98
C ARG A 470 -20.82 -14.85 15.36
N GLY A 471 -20.11 -14.31 16.35
CA GLY A 471 -20.73 -13.81 17.57
C GLY A 471 -21.08 -12.33 17.41
N ALA A 472 -22.22 -11.88 17.95
CA ALA A 472 -22.59 -10.45 17.92
C ALA A 472 -22.06 -9.68 19.14
N ASP A 473 -21.31 -10.35 20.03
CA ASP A 473 -20.54 -9.75 21.12
C ASP A 473 -19.18 -9.33 20.56
N LEU A 474 -19.13 -8.09 20.08
CA LEU A 474 -17.96 -7.51 19.44
C LEU A 474 -16.96 -6.96 20.46
N THR A 475 -17.41 -6.69 21.68
CA THR A 475 -16.58 -6.19 22.80
C THR A 475 -16.02 -7.29 23.68
N ASN A 476 -16.42 -8.54 23.42
CA ASN A 476 -15.99 -9.75 24.10
C ASN A 476 -16.25 -9.70 25.62
N ASP A 477 -17.38 -9.10 26.03
CA ASP A 477 -17.77 -8.96 27.43
C ASP A 477 -18.74 -10.06 27.91
N GLY A 478 -19.09 -10.97 27.01
CA GLY A 478 -19.98 -12.11 27.21
C GLY A 478 -21.45 -11.81 26.89
N LYS A 479 -21.77 -10.63 26.34
CA LYS A 479 -23.13 -10.20 26.02
C LYS A 479 -23.17 -9.46 24.70
N VAL A 480 -24.36 -9.45 24.09
CA VAL A 480 -24.66 -8.61 22.94
C VAL A 480 -25.52 -7.45 23.42
N ASP A 481 -24.92 -6.29 23.61
CA ASP A 481 -25.59 -5.10 24.10
C ASP A 481 -25.18 -3.82 23.36
N PHE A 482 -25.44 -2.67 23.97
CA PHE A 482 -25.20 -1.39 23.33
C PHE A 482 -23.72 -1.15 23.02
N ASN A 483 -22.79 -1.73 23.76
CA ASN A 483 -21.37 -1.58 23.47
C ASN A 483 -21.01 -2.30 22.17
N ASP A 484 -21.59 -3.48 21.93
CA ASP A 484 -21.41 -4.19 20.66
C ASP A 484 -22.14 -3.51 19.52
N LEU A 485 -23.26 -2.82 19.79
CA LEU A 485 -23.93 -2.05 18.75
C LEU A 485 -23.09 -0.84 18.33
N ILE A 486 -22.36 -0.23 19.27
CA ILE A 486 -21.42 0.85 18.97
C ILE A 486 -20.29 0.34 18.11
N GLU A 487 -19.72 -0.83 18.45
CA GLU A 487 -18.66 -1.48 17.67
C GLU A 487 -19.16 -1.98 16.29
N PHE A 488 -20.40 -2.44 16.21
CA PHE A 488 -21.03 -2.78 14.95
C PHE A 488 -21.26 -1.53 14.08
N ALA A 489 -21.70 -0.43 14.70
CA ALA A 489 -21.98 0.82 14.02
C ALA A 489 -20.72 1.56 13.57
N SER A 490 -19.60 1.45 14.29
CA SER A 490 -18.30 2.01 13.88
C SER A 490 -17.75 1.36 12.61
N ASN A 491 -18.19 0.13 12.34
CA ASN A 491 -17.86 -0.60 11.13
C ASN A 491 -19.02 -0.65 10.14
N TRP A 492 -20.15 0.03 10.38
CA TRP A 492 -21.29 0.01 9.46
C TRP A 492 -20.88 0.51 8.08
N LEU A 493 -21.19 -0.27 7.05
CA LEU A 493 -20.78 -0.09 5.66
C LEU A 493 -19.28 -0.23 5.38
N ALA A 494 -18.48 -0.65 6.36
CA ALA A 494 -17.09 -0.97 6.08
C ALA A 494 -17.03 -2.16 5.10
N GLU A 495 -16.13 -2.08 4.13
CA GLU A 495 -15.86 -3.13 3.14
C GLU A 495 -14.39 -3.61 3.26
N GLY A 496 -14.20 -4.93 3.25
CA GLY A 496 -12.92 -5.60 3.39
C GLY A 496 -12.35 -5.91 2.01
N ILE A 497 -11.17 -6.54 1.92
CA ILE A 497 -10.69 -7.07 0.63
C ILE A 497 -11.45 -8.37 0.37
N PRO A 498 -12.46 -8.41 -0.52
CA PRO A 498 -13.28 -9.60 -0.58
C PRO A 498 -12.49 -10.68 -1.29
N ASN A 499 -12.90 -11.93 -1.06
CA ASN A 499 -12.55 -13.03 -1.94
C ASN A 499 -13.01 -12.80 -3.41
N SER A 500 -13.67 -11.67 -3.74
CA SER A 500 -13.94 -11.28 -5.14
C SER A 500 -14.12 -9.80 -5.57
N THR A 501 -14.23 -8.72 -4.78
CA THR A 501 -14.39 -7.32 -5.35
C THR A 501 -14.20 -6.11 -4.40
N ALA A 502 -13.06 -5.41 -4.48
CA ALA A 502 -12.53 -4.25 -3.71
C ALA A 502 -13.33 -2.97 -3.36
N VAL A 503 -12.92 -2.27 -2.25
CA VAL A 503 -12.97 -0.80 -1.93
C VAL A 503 -11.79 -0.32 -1.01
N ILE A 504 -11.62 1.01 -0.79
CA ILE A 504 -10.40 1.88 -0.63
C ILE A 504 -10.25 2.55 0.77
N CYS A 505 -9.00 2.85 1.22
CA CYS A 505 -8.63 3.64 2.43
C CYS A 505 -7.59 4.74 2.12
N LEU A 506 -7.73 5.99 2.64
CA LEU A 506 -6.74 7.07 2.47
C LEU A 506 -6.02 7.43 3.79
N THR A 507 -4.71 7.21 3.84
CA THR A 507 -3.86 7.64 4.99
C THR A 507 -3.49 9.12 4.91
N ILE A 508 -3.81 9.88 5.97
CA ILE A 508 -3.42 11.28 6.15
C ILE A 508 -2.00 11.38 6.72
N ASP A 509 -1.71 10.66 7.79
CA ASP A 509 -0.36 10.51 8.34
C ASP A 509 -0.31 9.23 9.20
N ASP A 510 0.59 8.32 8.88
CA ASP A 510 0.85 7.11 9.68
C ASP A 510 2.10 7.25 10.55
N PHE A 511 2.76 8.41 10.51
CA PHE A 511 3.98 8.72 11.26
C PHE A 511 5.22 7.87 10.91
N GLU A 512 5.12 6.97 9.94
CA GLU A 512 6.19 6.06 9.56
C GLU A 512 7.26 6.69 8.66
N SER A 513 6.97 7.85 8.08
CA SER A 513 7.87 8.51 7.13
C SER A 513 8.97 9.37 7.78
N TYR A 514 8.91 9.62 9.09
CA TYR A 514 9.81 10.52 9.78
C TYR A 514 11.18 9.89 10.08
N ASN A 515 12.25 10.67 9.96
CA ASN A 515 13.62 10.19 10.15
C ASN A 515 14.42 10.98 11.19
N ASP A 516 15.59 10.44 11.53
CA ASP A 516 16.47 10.93 12.60
C ASP A 516 17.57 11.88 12.09
N LEU A 517 17.43 12.42 10.88
CA LEU A 517 18.42 13.29 10.25
C LEU A 517 18.21 14.74 10.68
N ASP A 518 19.30 15.45 11.02
CA ASP A 518 19.25 16.84 11.47
C ASP A 518 18.81 17.82 10.35
N SER A 519 18.25 18.98 10.73
CA SER A 519 17.72 20.03 9.84
C SER A 519 18.62 20.50 8.68
N GLY A 520 19.94 20.31 8.79
CA GLY A 520 20.91 20.67 7.75
C GLY A 520 21.08 19.60 6.67
N HIS A 521 20.50 18.42 6.85
CA HIS A 521 20.57 17.32 5.89
C HIS A 521 19.48 17.47 4.82
N PRO A 522 19.82 17.36 3.52
CA PRO A 522 18.86 17.55 2.42
C PRO A 522 17.70 16.53 2.39
N GLU A 523 17.82 15.45 3.15
CA GLU A 523 16.82 14.37 3.27
C GLU A 523 16.15 14.35 4.66
N SER A 524 16.36 15.40 5.48
CA SER A 524 15.73 15.51 6.79
C SER A 524 14.21 15.59 6.64
N ASN A 525 13.49 14.67 7.29
CA ASN A 525 12.03 14.67 7.39
C ASN A 525 11.66 14.46 8.87
N ARG A 526 11.91 15.47 9.71
CA ARG A 526 11.66 15.36 11.14
C ARG A 526 10.19 15.65 11.42
N ILE A 527 9.62 14.91 12.36
CA ILE A 527 8.20 15.00 12.70
C ILE A 527 7.74 16.43 13.04
N PHE A 528 8.56 17.22 13.74
CA PHE A 528 8.23 18.60 14.09
C PHE A 528 8.53 19.65 13.00
N ASP A 529 9.20 19.27 11.91
CA ASP A 529 9.28 20.13 10.71
C ASP A 529 7.96 20.06 9.91
N VAL A 530 7.23 18.95 10.03
CA VAL A 530 5.99 18.66 9.32
C VAL A 530 4.74 18.97 10.16
N TRP A 531 4.72 18.55 11.42
CA TRP A 531 3.73 18.95 12.41
C TRP A 531 4.17 20.24 13.10
N SER A 532 3.60 21.36 12.65
CA SER A 532 3.89 22.67 13.22
C SER A 532 3.38 22.75 14.64
N ASP A 533 4.30 22.66 15.59
CA ASP A 533 4.06 22.55 17.03
C ASP A 533 4.61 23.77 17.80
N GLY A 534 5.12 24.79 17.10
CA GLY A 534 5.75 25.98 17.69
C GLY A 534 7.01 25.69 18.51
N TYR A 535 7.72 24.61 18.17
CA TYR A 535 8.94 24.00 18.74
C TYR A 535 9.84 24.90 19.62
N GLU A 536 10.03 26.16 19.25
CA GLU A 536 10.96 27.06 19.94
C GLU A 536 10.50 27.48 21.36
N ASN A 537 9.19 27.38 21.69
CA ASN A 537 8.73 27.76 23.03
C ASN A 537 7.34 27.22 23.43
N SER A 538 7.30 26.14 24.22
CA SER A 538 6.08 25.56 24.82
C SER A 538 5.31 26.52 25.76
N LEU A 539 5.89 27.68 26.12
CA LEU A 539 5.18 28.73 26.85
C LEU A 539 4.13 29.42 25.98
N THR A 540 4.29 29.45 24.65
CA THR A 540 3.51 30.30 23.72
C THR A 540 2.28 29.62 23.12
N ASN A 541 2.40 28.38 22.65
CA ASN A 541 1.30 27.64 22.01
C ASN A 541 1.03 26.27 22.65
N GLY A 542 1.67 25.98 23.80
CA GLY A 542 1.29 24.88 24.67
C GLY A 542 1.69 23.47 24.25
N CYS A 543 2.31 23.22 23.09
CA CYS A 543 2.73 21.86 22.69
C CYS A 543 4.20 21.76 22.28
N VAL A 544 4.72 20.53 22.26
CA VAL A 544 5.95 20.11 21.58
C VAL A 544 5.71 18.71 21.00
N VAL A 545 5.96 18.53 19.70
CA VAL A 545 5.87 17.27 18.98
C VAL A 545 7.29 16.72 18.77
N GLY A 546 7.44 15.40 18.89
CA GLY A 546 8.73 14.74 18.74
C GLY A 546 9.61 14.82 19.99
N HIS A 547 10.71 14.08 19.97
CA HIS A 547 11.75 14.13 21.00
C HIS A 547 12.80 15.19 20.68
N THR A 548 13.50 15.70 21.70
CA THR A 548 14.58 16.70 21.53
C THR A 548 15.83 16.12 20.85
N ASN A 549 16.05 14.81 20.98
CA ASN A 549 17.16 14.09 20.36
C ASN A 549 16.61 12.86 19.62
N PRO A 550 17.31 12.35 18.60
CA PRO A 550 16.96 11.09 17.95
C PRO A 550 16.80 9.91 18.95
N PRO A 551 15.84 9.00 18.74
CA PRO A 551 14.88 9.02 17.64
C PRO A 551 13.86 10.15 17.81
N TYR A 552 13.58 10.91 16.75
CA TYR A 552 12.71 12.09 16.86
C TYR A 552 11.23 11.70 16.99
N ALA A 553 10.82 10.55 16.44
CA ALA A 553 9.53 9.90 16.70
C ALA A 553 9.67 8.82 17.80
N GLU A 554 8.56 8.37 18.39
CA GLU A 554 8.55 7.34 19.44
C GLU A 554 8.55 5.94 18.83
N ARG A 555 9.42 5.03 19.29
CA ARG A 555 9.53 3.66 18.74
C ARG A 555 9.06 2.57 19.69
N ASN A 556 8.76 2.89 20.95
CA ASN A 556 8.38 1.88 21.94
C ASN A 556 6.87 1.86 22.23
N ILE A 557 6.19 3.00 22.05
CA ILE A 557 4.75 3.14 22.24
C ILE A 557 4.18 3.50 20.87
N VAL A 558 3.80 2.48 20.10
CA VAL A 558 3.39 2.57 18.70
C VAL A 558 2.11 1.76 18.53
N TYR A 559 1.16 2.26 17.75
CA TYR A 559 -0.08 1.54 17.46
C TYR A 559 0.12 0.58 16.29
N GLY A 560 0.63 1.08 15.16
CA GLY A 560 0.88 0.27 13.98
C GLY A 560 2.02 0.81 13.13
N GLY A 561 2.98 -0.06 12.78
CA GLY A 561 4.22 0.31 12.10
C GLY A 561 5.44 0.31 13.03
N GLU A 562 6.43 1.15 12.77
CA GLU A 562 7.69 1.24 13.51
C GLU A 562 7.74 2.44 14.47
N GLN A 563 6.89 3.47 14.31
CA GLN A 563 6.96 4.67 15.15
C GLN A 563 5.65 5.49 15.23
N SER A 564 5.44 6.20 16.35
CA SER A 564 4.30 7.09 16.57
C SER A 564 4.72 8.54 16.89
N MET A 565 3.76 9.46 16.90
CA MET A 565 3.99 10.86 17.30
C MET A 565 3.95 11.04 18.82
N PRO A 566 5.06 11.34 19.51
CA PRO A 566 5.00 11.84 20.88
C PRO A 566 4.57 13.32 20.87
N TYR A 567 3.58 13.65 21.67
CA TYR A 567 2.99 14.99 21.81
C TYR A 567 3.01 15.41 23.27
N TYR A 568 3.91 16.33 23.63
CA TYR A 568 3.95 16.94 24.95
C TYR A 568 3.03 18.17 24.98
N TYR A 569 2.14 18.26 25.96
CA TYR A 569 1.19 19.37 26.06
C TYR A 569 1.22 20.08 27.42
N ASN A 570 0.87 21.35 27.36
CA ASN A 570 0.64 22.26 28.48
C ASN A 570 -0.55 23.15 28.10
N ALA A 571 -1.72 22.80 28.61
CA ALA A 571 -2.98 23.48 28.36
C ALA A 571 -3.40 24.42 29.51
N ILE A 572 -2.46 24.82 30.38
CA ILE A 572 -2.74 25.75 31.48
C ILE A 572 -2.96 27.15 30.91
N PHE A 573 -4.21 27.61 30.90
CA PHE A 573 -4.65 28.90 30.34
C PHE A 573 -4.22 29.11 28.87
N LYS A 574 -4.11 28.03 28.10
CA LYS A 574 -3.78 28.03 26.66
C LYS A 574 -4.25 26.74 25.99
N VAL A 575 -4.27 26.75 24.66
CA VAL A 575 -4.49 25.54 23.84
C VAL A 575 -3.13 25.08 23.34
N ALA A 576 -2.77 23.84 23.64
CA ALA A 576 -1.69 23.12 22.99
C ALA A 576 -2.14 22.71 21.59
N LYS A 577 -1.42 23.09 20.52
CA LYS A 577 -1.84 22.85 19.12
C LYS A 577 -0.67 22.43 18.25
N ALA A 578 -0.71 21.19 17.74
CA ALA A 578 0.16 20.75 16.65
C ALA A 578 -0.66 20.67 15.36
N GLU A 579 -0.14 21.25 14.28
CA GLU A 579 -0.86 21.38 13.00
C GLU A 579 -0.05 20.81 11.85
N LEU A 580 -0.63 19.84 11.16
CA LEU A 580 -0.16 19.37 9.87
C LEU A 580 -0.78 20.24 8.77
N ARG A 581 0.07 20.89 7.97
CA ARG A 581 -0.38 21.59 6.76
C ARG A 581 -0.48 20.62 5.61
N LEU A 582 -1.66 20.58 5.00
CA LEU A 582 -1.90 19.82 3.79
C LEU A 582 -1.62 20.76 2.61
N SER A 583 -0.40 20.70 2.09
CA SER A 583 0.06 21.50 0.96
C SER A 583 0.34 20.59 -0.24
N PRO A 584 -0.38 20.76 -1.37
CA PRO A 584 -1.59 21.57 -1.52
C PRO A 584 -2.76 21.02 -0.68
N PRO A 585 -3.82 21.83 -0.43
CA PRO A 585 -5.03 21.38 0.24
C PRO A 585 -5.59 20.11 -0.40
N GLN A 586 -6.04 19.18 0.43
CA GLN A 586 -6.59 17.90 -0.01
C GLN A 586 -8.10 18.01 -0.25
N ASN A 587 -8.59 17.31 -1.27
CA ASN A 587 -10.01 17.16 -1.56
C ASN A 587 -10.52 15.86 -0.95
N TRP A 588 -10.98 15.94 0.29
CA TRP A 588 -11.59 14.83 1.04
C TRP A 588 -13.01 14.51 0.54
N ALA A 589 -13.67 15.42 -0.18
CA ALA A 589 -14.98 15.15 -0.77
C ALA A 589 -14.89 14.13 -1.92
N GLU A 590 -13.80 14.13 -2.69
CA GLU A 590 -13.63 13.21 -3.82
C GLU A 590 -12.98 11.87 -3.48
N THR A 591 -12.50 11.69 -2.25
CA THR A 591 -12.15 10.35 -1.77
C THR A 591 -13.42 9.53 -1.53
N GLY A 592 -14.57 10.22 -1.48
CA GLY A 592 -15.72 9.79 -0.71
C GLY A 592 -15.18 9.52 0.68
N ALA A 593 -14.93 10.50 1.53
CA ALA A 593 -14.73 10.20 2.95
C ALA A 593 -15.89 10.75 3.74
N GLU A 594 -16.43 9.95 4.66
CA GLU A 594 -17.40 10.40 5.67
C GLU A 594 -16.78 10.52 7.04
N VAL A 595 -15.70 9.79 7.33
CA VAL A 595 -15.07 9.81 8.66
C VAL A 595 -13.57 10.06 8.60
N LEU A 596 -13.08 10.74 9.62
CA LEU A 596 -11.67 10.93 9.95
C LEU A 596 -11.36 10.12 11.20
N SER A 597 -10.38 9.22 11.12
CA SER A 597 -9.86 8.48 12.27
C SER A 597 -8.48 8.96 12.67
N LEU A 598 -8.17 8.90 13.96
CA LEU A 598 -6.80 8.96 14.50
C LEU A 598 -6.70 8.12 15.76
N TRP A 599 -5.55 7.46 15.96
CA TRP A 599 -5.27 6.70 17.18
C TRP A 599 -4.54 7.57 18.20
N PHE A 600 -4.89 7.43 19.49
CA PHE A 600 -4.22 8.14 20.57
C PHE A 600 -3.94 7.25 21.79
N HIS A 601 -2.91 7.62 22.55
CA HIS A 601 -2.52 6.96 23.80
C HIS A 601 -1.99 8.01 24.79
N GLY A 602 -2.54 8.06 25.99
CA GLY A 602 -2.16 8.97 27.08
C GLY A 602 -1.43 8.30 28.25
N ASP A 603 -1.34 9.00 29.38
CA ASP A 603 -0.73 8.50 30.62
C ASP A 603 -1.63 8.83 31.83
N SER A 604 -1.76 7.91 32.78
CA SER A 604 -2.56 8.12 34.00
C SER A 604 -2.17 9.35 34.81
N MET A 605 -0.92 9.81 34.71
CA MET A 605 -0.38 10.98 35.40
C MET A 605 -0.64 12.29 34.66
N ASN A 606 -1.18 12.24 33.45
CA ASN A 606 -1.52 13.42 32.67
C ASN A 606 -2.60 14.26 33.37
N GLY A 607 -2.47 15.58 33.27
CA GLY A 607 -3.52 16.48 33.72
C GLY A 607 -4.72 16.44 32.77
N VAL A 608 -5.93 16.32 33.31
CA VAL A 608 -7.15 16.26 32.48
C VAL A 608 -7.30 17.52 31.65
N THR A 609 -7.49 17.35 30.34
CA THR A 609 -7.71 18.44 29.39
C THR A 609 -8.57 17.95 28.20
N PRO A 610 -9.50 18.78 27.69
CA PRO A 610 -10.24 18.46 26.47
C PRO A 610 -9.31 18.29 25.27
N MET A 611 -9.56 17.25 24.46
CA MET A 611 -8.87 17.00 23.20
C MET A 611 -9.78 17.37 22.03
N SER A 612 -9.26 17.98 20.98
CA SER A 612 -10.00 18.39 19.79
C SER A 612 -9.17 18.18 18.51
N VAL A 613 -9.81 17.81 17.40
CA VAL A 613 -9.24 17.94 16.06
C VAL A 613 -9.77 19.22 15.44
N VAL A 614 -8.92 19.93 14.72
CA VAL A 614 -9.27 21.16 14.02
C VAL A 614 -8.94 21.06 12.55
N LEU A 615 -9.94 21.24 11.69
CA LEU A 615 -9.74 21.38 10.25
C LEU A 615 -9.73 22.85 9.85
N ASN A 616 -8.88 23.18 8.86
CA ASN A 616 -8.75 24.51 8.29
C ASN A 616 -8.62 25.63 9.35
N GLY A 617 -7.92 25.31 10.44
CA GLY A 617 -7.60 26.20 11.55
C GLY A 617 -8.78 26.68 12.41
N SER A 618 -10.03 26.29 12.12
CA SER A 618 -11.20 26.87 12.81
C SER A 618 -12.37 25.91 13.08
N ALA A 619 -12.53 24.83 12.31
CA ALA A 619 -13.60 23.87 12.55
C ALA A 619 -13.11 22.81 13.54
N ALA A 620 -13.55 22.90 14.79
CA ALA A 620 -13.10 22.03 15.87
C ALA A 620 -14.16 20.99 16.24
N VAL A 621 -13.74 19.74 16.34
CA VAL A 621 -14.53 18.65 16.93
C VAL A 621 -13.82 18.16 18.18
N TYR A 622 -14.54 18.10 19.31
CA TYR A 622 -13.99 17.71 20.61
C TYR A 622 -14.23 16.23 20.86
N HIS A 623 -13.23 15.55 21.43
CA HIS A 623 -13.38 14.20 21.91
C HIS A 623 -14.41 14.19 23.05
N ASN A 624 -15.30 13.20 23.03
CA ASN A 624 -16.44 13.10 23.96
C ASN A 624 -16.01 12.74 25.40
N GLU A 625 -14.93 11.97 25.57
CA GLU A 625 -14.35 11.59 26.87
C GLU A 625 -13.51 12.73 27.49
N PRO A 626 -13.95 13.34 28.61
CA PRO A 626 -13.24 14.45 29.25
C PRO A 626 -11.85 14.07 29.79
N GLU A 627 -11.63 12.80 30.15
CA GLU A 627 -10.34 12.29 30.63
C GLU A 627 -9.51 11.56 29.55
N ALA A 628 -9.79 11.78 28.25
CA ALA A 628 -9.11 11.11 27.14
C ALA A 628 -7.57 11.15 27.26
N THR A 629 -7.01 12.23 27.81
CA THR A 629 -5.57 12.37 28.04
C THR A 629 -4.95 11.33 28.99
N ARG A 630 -5.75 10.58 29.74
CA ARG A 630 -5.29 9.59 30.74
C ARG A 630 -5.45 8.15 30.30
N ILE A 631 -6.01 7.91 29.12
CA ILE A 631 -6.25 6.57 28.60
C ILE A 631 -4.91 5.94 28.20
N ARG A 632 -4.52 4.83 28.84
CA ARG A 632 -3.20 4.18 28.66
C ARG A 632 -3.22 3.00 27.68
N ILE A 633 -4.28 2.89 26.90
CA ILE A 633 -4.42 1.94 25.81
C ILE A 633 -4.57 2.76 24.54
N TRP A 634 -4.04 2.26 23.42
CA TRP A 634 -4.32 2.88 22.14
C TRP A 634 -5.83 2.85 21.89
N THR A 635 -6.39 4.02 21.60
CA THR A 635 -7.82 4.21 21.38
C THR A 635 -8.00 4.94 20.07
N GLU A 636 -8.87 4.41 19.22
CA GLU A 636 -9.27 5.08 17.99
C GLU A 636 -10.26 6.19 18.29
N TRP A 637 -10.03 7.33 17.68
CA TRP A 637 -10.96 8.43 17.66
C TRP A 637 -11.51 8.63 16.26
N ILE A 638 -12.74 8.17 16.06
CA ILE A 638 -13.50 8.34 14.82
C ILE A 638 -14.31 9.63 14.92
N ILE A 639 -14.21 10.47 13.90
CA ILE A 639 -14.89 11.76 13.79
C ILE A 639 -15.68 11.76 12.49
N ASP A 640 -17.01 11.91 12.57
CA ASP A 640 -17.81 12.16 11.36
C ASP A 640 -17.42 13.52 10.79
N LEU A 641 -17.07 13.54 9.50
CA LEU A 641 -16.68 14.77 8.83
C LEU A 641 -17.80 15.82 8.91
N GLN A 642 -19.07 15.42 8.94
CA GLN A 642 -20.20 16.33 9.13
C GLN A 642 -20.16 17.09 10.46
N GLU A 643 -19.44 16.61 11.47
CA GLU A 643 -19.25 17.33 12.74
C GLU A 643 -18.37 18.58 12.58
N PHE A 644 -17.51 18.63 11.56
CA PHE A 644 -16.74 19.82 11.25
C PHE A 644 -17.60 20.86 10.51
N MET A 645 -18.40 21.58 11.28
CA MET A 645 -19.32 22.59 10.78
C MET A 645 -18.62 23.65 9.93
N GLY A 646 -19.05 23.78 8.67
CA GLY A 646 -18.59 24.82 7.75
C GLY A 646 -17.25 24.53 7.06
N VAL A 647 -16.75 23.31 7.14
CA VAL A 647 -15.58 22.88 6.35
C VAL A 647 -15.98 22.59 4.91
N ASP A 648 -15.20 23.13 3.97
CA ASP A 648 -15.22 22.69 2.59
C ASP A 648 -14.30 21.47 2.45
N PHE A 649 -14.88 20.28 2.42
CA PHE A 649 -14.13 19.04 2.26
C PHE A 649 -13.48 18.89 0.89
N ALA A 650 -13.85 19.72 -0.09
CA ALA A 650 -13.09 19.78 -1.33
C ALA A 650 -11.74 20.50 -1.19
N ASN A 651 -11.49 21.14 -0.04
CA ASN A 651 -10.36 22.02 0.19
C ASN A 651 -9.90 22.01 1.67
N VAL A 652 -9.47 20.86 2.16
CA VAL A 652 -8.90 20.72 3.50
C VAL A 652 -7.39 21.01 3.46
N SER A 653 -7.02 22.18 3.99
CA SER A 653 -5.68 22.76 3.97
C SER A 653 -4.84 22.46 5.21
N SER A 654 -5.46 22.01 6.30
CA SER A 654 -4.76 21.68 7.53
C SER A 654 -5.60 20.77 8.42
N ILE A 655 -4.93 19.91 9.16
CA ILE A 655 -5.47 19.19 10.31
C ILE A 655 -4.61 19.50 11.53
N ALA A 656 -5.24 19.79 12.66
CA ALA A 656 -4.56 20.06 13.92
C ALA A 656 -5.09 19.20 15.05
N ILE A 657 -4.19 18.75 15.91
CA ILE A 657 -4.51 18.09 17.17
C ILE A 657 -4.29 19.09 18.30
N CYS A 658 -5.37 19.37 19.03
CA CYS A 658 -5.45 20.41 20.03
C CYS A 658 -5.80 19.84 21.41
N LEU A 659 -5.04 20.21 22.43
CA LEU A 659 -5.30 19.90 23.84
C LEU A 659 -5.58 21.23 24.58
N GLY A 660 -6.81 21.42 25.04
CA GLY A 660 -7.30 22.63 25.70
C GLY A 660 -8.63 23.10 25.11
N ASP A 661 -9.42 23.81 25.90
CA ASP A 661 -10.67 24.43 25.43
C ASP A 661 -10.36 25.68 24.60
N GLN A 662 -10.71 25.65 23.32
CA GLN A 662 -10.44 26.74 22.37
C GLN A 662 -11.34 27.96 22.58
N SER A 663 -12.46 27.77 23.27
CA SER A 663 -13.48 28.80 23.51
C SER A 663 -13.39 29.43 24.90
N ASN A 664 -12.79 28.72 25.86
CA ASN A 664 -12.73 29.13 27.26
C ASN A 664 -11.44 28.63 27.93
N LEU A 665 -10.40 29.48 27.95
CA LEU A 665 -9.11 29.14 28.56
C LEU A 665 -9.24 28.95 30.08
N GLN A 666 -9.14 27.69 30.51
CA GLN A 666 -9.20 27.29 31.92
C GLN A 666 -7.82 26.85 32.44
N ALA A 667 -7.73 26.55 33.73
CA ALA A 667 -6.60 25.83 34.29
C ALA A 667 -6.63 24.37 33.80
N GLY A 668 -6.22 24.13 32.55
CA GLY A 668 -6.07 22.79 31.98
C GLY A 668 -4.88 22.02 32.57
N GLY A 669 -4.61 20.84 32.03
CA GLY A 669 -3.52 19.95 32.41
C GLY A 669 -2.23 20.09 31.60
N THR A 670 -1.21 19.36 32.06
CA THR A 670 0.04 19.12 31.32
C THR A 670 0.27 17.62 31.21
N GLY A 671 0.93 17.15 30.16
CA GLY A 671 1.19 15.73 30.00
C GLY A 671 1.89 15.37 28.70
N LYS A 672 1.96 14.06 28.44
CA LYS A 672 2.46 13.48 27.19
C LYS A 672 1.41 12.54 26.61
N MET A 673 1.09 12.75 25.34
CA MET A 673 0.24 11.89 24.52
C MET A 673 1.09 11.24 23.43
N PHE A 674 0.58 10.19 22.83
CA PHE A 674 1.05 9.60 21.59
C PHE A 674 -0.11 9.58 20.60
N PHE A 675 0.17 9.82 19.34
CA PHE A 675 -0.80 9.76 18.25
C PHE A 675 -0.24 8.93 17.10
N ASP A 676 -1.12 8.21 16.43
CA ASP A 676 -0.76 7.29 15.37
C ASP A 676 -1.89 7.17 14.33
N ASN A 677 -1.57 6.74 13.10
CA ASN A 677 -2.52 6.38 12.04
C ASN A 677 -3.74 7.31 11.89
N ILE A 678 -3.52 8.52 11.35
CA ILE A 678 -4.59 9.42 10.93
C ILE A 678 -5.05 9.03 9.53
N ARG A 679 -6.35 8.73 9.35
CA ARG A 679 -6.90 8.19 8.10
C ARG A 679 -8.29 8.74 7.78
N LEU A 680 -8.64 8.74 6.50
CA LEU A 680 -9.96 9.05 5.98
C LEU A 680 -10.59 7.81 5.36
N TYR A 681 -11.90 7.67 5.56
CA TYR A 681 -12.67 6.52 5.07
C TYR A 681 -13.96 6.96 4.37
N GLY A 682 -14.23 6.31 3.23
CA GLY A 682 -15.50 6.12 2.50
C GLY A 682 -16.83 6.49 3.17
N PRO A 683 -17.79 7.20 2.54
CA PRO A 683 -19.10 6.62 2.30
C PRO A 683 -18.99 5.49 1.28
N ASP A 684 -19.95 4.59 1.38
CA ASP A 684 -20.46 3.85 0.23
C ASP A 684 -21.05 4.75 -0.87
#